data_AF-A0A239D085-F1
#
_entry.id   AF-A0A239D085-F1
#
_cell.length_a   1.000
_cell.length_b   1.000
_cell.length_c   1.000
_cell.angle_alpha   90.00
_cell.angle_beta   90.00
_cell.angle_gamma   90.00
#
_symmetry.space_group_name_H-M   'P 1'
#
loop_
_entity.id
_entity.type
_entity.pdbx_description
1 polymer ?
#
loop_
_entity_poly.entity_id
_entity_poly.type
_entity_poly.pdbx_seq_one_letter_code
_entity_poly.pdbx_strand_id
1 'polypeptide(L)'
;MPPVRTAPAARVLAAAAEVDARLGHENLGPLSAARGFLPTRPPAARLPGTHAAWDRAAAELPALLRDVSVREAVERLPVLPADPGALADTALQRAATVLGLLAHAHVHGRAPRPAGLPPALAVPWAQVLRRLGRSPDPVLGYPDLIVHNWRSAAGRDGLPLVSDDLRLLVPAAGNEEERVFYLTQVEVLAQCAPVVPAAADAQQAVLDDDAEALGAALDAVTAALRAATRSLRLIDPRPGGRTRVDPVVWAKTVAPLAVPLRAGDLGPSGTASPVFGLLDALLGRRDHSSQLGQEILRHRRSAPPRWRRFADAVEEVPVAAYVDARRRPQLVASFEAAREAHAGADGFLGRHRRLVSGYLAVAFMVGRGVTIGGFAGSPRELTWHTVDAALTASRAERDPAPAALRPAPAAVPGRPVRRGPGLADLAEHNDDEHGWWLAVGGRVHDVTAFLQRHPGGAAVLRAHAGLDATTAFGRVHGGRPGPGHVLAGTDVGPLLRPRLTLARPLHDAWADALTGLVHLQNAFGLDRSFGRDTDLCRPGGARPSALQADRAADTAARFGDEYLPRFAAEALAPLAARVLREQGAAPRGIRTVPGPPPAGTLRHRLDLVERRLATTKALLVAGARAFDAWGDTVLARGDLWCLAARAVPVCAGAATVAVHRVRPAR
;
A
#
# COMPACT_ATOMS: atom_id res chain seq x y z
N MET A 1 43.43 -36.17 -7.63
CA MET A 1 42.15 -35.56 -7.23
C MET A 1 42.19 -34.09 -7.59
N PRO A 2 41.19 -33.56 -8.32
CA PRO A 2 41.09 -32.11 -8.46
C PRO A 2 40.92 -31.47 -7.07
N PRO A 3 41.41 -30.24 -6.83
CA PRO A 3 41.24 -29.57 -5.55
C PRO A 3 39.74 -29.39 -5.28
N VAL A 4 39.29 -29.80 -4.08
CA VAL A 4 37.91 -29.58 -3.62
C VAL A 4 37.67 -28.06 -3.59
N ARG A 5 36.88 -27.55 -4.53
CA ARG A 5 36.54 -26.14 -4.60
C ARG A 5 35.36 -25.89 -3.67
N THR A 6 35.58 -25.13 -2.60
CA THR A 6 34.48 -24.68 -1.72
C THR A 6 33.74 -23.52 -2.38
N ALA A 7 32.41 -23.63 -2.46
CA ALA A 7 31.55 -22.56 -2.98
C ALA A 7 31.83 -21.20 -2.31
N PRO A 8 31.91 -20.09 -3.07
CA PRO A 8 32.08 -18.75 -2.53
C PRO A 8 31.05 -18.39 -1.44
N ALA A 9 29.77 -18.67 -1.68
CA ALA A 9 28.71 -18.44 -0.70
C ALA A 9 28.93 -19.24 0.60
N ALA A 10 29.37 -20.50 0.51
CA ALA A 10 29.69 -21.32 1.68
C ALA A 10 30.84 -20.73 2.52
N ARG A 11 31.88 -20.19 1.86
CA ARG A 11 32.98 -19.50 2.55
C ARG A 11 32.49 -18.25 3.28
N VAL A 12 31.59 -17.47 2.69
CA VAL A 12 30.99 -16.29 3.33
C VAL A 12 30.15 -16.68 4.56
N LEU A 13 29.39 -17.78 4.50
CA LEU A 13 28.62 -18.28 5.64
C LEU A 13 29.52 -18.74 6.79
N ALA A 14 30.57 -19.50 6.50
CA ALA A 14 31.54 -19.95 7.49
C ALA A 14 32.24 -18.75 8.17
N ALA A 15 32.70 -17.78 7.38
CA ALA A 15 33.33 -16.56 7.89
C ALA A 15 32.35 -15.71 8.72
N ALA A 16 31.07 -15.64 8.36
CA ALA A 16 30.06 -14.93 9.15
C ALA A 16 29.91 -15.56 10.54
N ALA A 17 29.78 -16.88 10.62
CA ALA A 17 29.64 -17.63 11.86
C ALA A 17 30.85 -17.45 12.79
N GLU A 18 32.07 -17.54 12.27
CA GLU A 18 33.30 -17.34 13.04
C GLU A 18 33.38 -15.93 13.63
N VAL A 19 33.09 -14.92 12.80
CA VAL A 19 33.14 -13.52 13.25
C VAL A 19 32.04 -13.22 14.27
N ASP A 20 30.85 -13.80 14.16
CA ASP A 20 29.75 -13.62 15.13
C ASP A 20 30.00 -14.30 16.48
N ALA A 21 30.69 -15.44 16.44
CA ALA A 21 31.17 -16.10 17.65
C ALA A 21 32.20 -15.22 18.36
N ARG A 22 33.14 -14.63 17.62
CA ARG A 22 34.18 -13.74 18.16
C ARG A 22 33.64 -12.41 18.69
N LEU A 23 32.73 -11.76 17.95
CA LEU A 23 32.21 -10.44 18.32
C LEU A 23 31.09 -10.49 19.37
N GLY A 24 30.40 -11.62 19.50
CA GLY A 24 29.25 -11.74 20.40
C GLY A 24 28.00 -10.98 19.94
N HIS A 25 28.00 -10.43 18.72
CA HIS A 25 26.87 -9.72 18.11
C HIS A 25 26.89 -9.81 16.57
N GLU A 26 25.76 -9.51 15.92
CA GLU A 26 25.56 -9.67 14.46
C GLU A 26 25.49 -8.33 13.70
N ASN A 27 26.11 -7.26 14.24
CA ASN A 27 26.01 -5.88 13.72
C ASN A 27 26.41 -5.70 12.24
N LEU A 28 27.22 -6.59 11.67
CA LEU A 28 27.61 -6.56 10.25
C LEU A 28 26.51 -7.09 9.30
N GLY A 29 25.36 -7.46 9.85
CA GLY A 29 24.24 -8.08 9.17
C GLY A 29 24.10 -9.54 9.60
N PRO A 30 23.00 -9.95 10.23
CA PRO A 30 22.77 -11.35 10.57
C PRO A 30 22.72 -12.20 9.32
N LEU A 31 23.49 -13.28 9.30
CA LEU A 31 23.60 -14.19 8.16
C LEU A 31 24.02 -15.58 8.66
N SER A 32 23.15 -16.58 8.51
CA SER A 32 23.48 -17.97 8.86
C SER A 32 22.67 -18.98 8.05
N ALA A 33 23.16 -20.22 7.97
CA ALA A 33 22.42 -21.31 7.34
C ALA A 33 21.09 -21.60 8.08
N ALA A 34 21.08 -21.48 9.42
CA ALA A 34 19.92 -21.82 10.24
C ALA A 34 18.81 -20.74 10.24
N ARG A 35 19.16 -19.46 10.07
CA ARG A 35 18.23 -18.33 10.19
C ARG A 35 18.15 -17.44 8.96
N GLY A 36 18.91 -17.75 7.91
CA GLY A 36 19.06 -16.87 6.76
C GLY A 36 19.52 -15.49 7.18
N PHE A 37 18.69 -14.48 6.92
CA PHE A 37 18.96 -13.07 7.26
C PHE A 37 18.35 -12.61 8.60
N LEU A 38 17.78 -13.52 9.39
CA LEU A 38 17.35 -13.22 10.76
C LEU A 38 18.50 -13.47 11.75
N PRO A 39 18.54 -12.74 12.87
CA PRO A 39 19.57 -12.93 13.88
C PRO A 39 19.44 -14.32 14.51
N THR A 40 20.60 -14.93 14.79
CA THR A 40 20.71 -16.22 15.48
C THR A 40 20.48 -16.09 16.98
N ARG A 41 20.71 -14.90 17.53
CA ARG A 41 20.40 -14.55 18.91
C ARG A 41 19.13 -13.69 18.96
N PRO A 42 18.32 -13.79 20.03
CA PRO A 42 17.15 -12.92 20.19
C PRO A 42 17.57 -11.44 20.15
N PRO A 43 16.84 -10.58 19.44
CA PRO A 43 17.14 -9.15 19.44
C PRO A 43 17.11 -8.58 20.87
N ALA A 44 18.07 -7.70 21.19
CA ALA A 44 18.21 -7.15 22.53
C ALA A 44 16.96 -6.37 22.95
N ALA A 45 16.38 -6.72 24.09
CA ALA A 45 15.12 -6.13 24.56
C ALA A 45 15.30 -4.79 25.29
N ARG A 46 16.51 -4.51 25.80
CA ARG A 46 16.83 -3.32 26.60
C ARG A 46 18.20 -2.78 26.25
N LEU A 47 18.33 -1.46 26.33
CA LEU A 47 19.58 -0.74 26.31
C LEU A 47 20.24 -0.77 27.71
N PRO A 48 21.54 -0.49 27.81
CA PRO A 48 22.21 -0.27 29.10
C PRO A 48 21.53 0.82 29.93
N GLY A 49 21.66 0.76 31.26
CA GLY A 49 21.01 1.72 32.17
C GLY A 49 21.32 3.19 31.85
N THR A 50 22.53 3.46 31.35
CA THR A 50 22.97 4.79 30.89
C THR A 50 22.14 5.35 29.72
N HIS A 51 21.43 4.48 28.99
CA HIS A 51 20.61 4.82 27.82
C HIS A 51 19.12 4.47 28.01
N ALA A 52 18.70 4.15 29.24
CA ALA A 52 17.32 3.75 29.54
C ALA A 52 16.27 4.84 29.23
N ALA A 53 16.67 6.11 29.06
CA ALA A 53 15.77 7.17 28.63
C ALA A 53 15.20 6.91 27.22
N TRP A 54 15.99 6.34 26.30
CA TRP A 54 15.52 5.98 24.97
C TRP A 54 14.50 4.84 24.99
N ASP A 55 14.75 3.79 25.79
CA ASP A 55 13.78 2.70 25.96
C ASP A 55 12.46 3.17 26.57
N ARG A 56 12.52 4.05 27.58
CA ARG A 56 11.32 4.65 28.18
C ARG A 56 10.52 5.44 27.16
N ALA A 57 11.18 6.30 26.38
CA ALA A 57 10.53 7.06 25.33
C ALA A 57 9.89 6.17 24.25
N ALA A 58 10.59 5.12 23.83
CA ALA A 58 10.07 4.14 22.88
C ALA A 58 8.86 3.38 23.42
N ALA A 59 8.83 3.03 24.71
CA ALA A 59 7.71 2.34 25.33
C ALA A 59 6.44 3.22 25.41
N GLU A 60 6.60 4.54 25.47
CA GLU A 60 5.50 5.50 25.51
C GLU A 60 4.93 5.85 24.11
N LEU A 61 5.62 5.50 23.02
CA LEU A 61 5.22 5.86 21.65
C LEU A 61 3.74 5.59 21.33
N PRO A 62 3.14 4.42 21.68
CA PRO A 62 1.71 4.18 21.41
C PRO A 62 0.77 5.19 22.06
N ALA A 63 1.07 5.59 23.30
CA ALA A 63 0.28 6.61 23.99
C ALA A 63 0.54 7.99 23.37
N LEU A 64 1.80 8.33 23.14
CA LEU A 64 2.19 9.63 22.58
C LEU A 64 1.64 9.87 21.17
N LEU A 65 1.60 8.84 20.30
CA LEU A 65 0.99 8.95 18.97
C LEU A 65 -0.53 9.06 19.05
N ARG A 66 -1.17 8.30 19.95
CA ARG A 66 -2.61 8.39 20.20
C ARG A 66 -3.02 9.78 20.70
N ASP A 67 -2.17 10.40 21.51
CA ASP A 67 -2.41 11.69 22.16
C ASP A 67 -1.82 12.88 21.37
N VAL A 68 -1.17 12.61 20.23
CA VAL A 68 -0.59 13.62 19.33
C VAL A 68 0.49 14.49 20.02
N SER A 69 1.21 13.89 20.96
CA SER A 69 2.17 14.53 21.88
C SER A 69 3.62 14.03 21.74
N VAL A 70 3.92 13.23 20.71
CA VAL A 70 5.27 12.69 20.46
C VAL A 70 6.32 13.78 20.35
N ARG A 71 5.98 14.93 19.76
CA ARG A 71 6.98 16.00 19.52
C ARG A 71 7.49 16.58 20.82
N GLU A 72 6.57 16.94 21.70
CA GLU A 72 6.86 17.51 23.02
C GLU A 72 7.59 16.51 23.91
N ALA A 73 7.30 15.21 23.79
CA ALA A 73 8.04 14.17 24.49
C ALA A 73 9.49 14.05 23.97
N VAL A 74 9.67 14.03 22.65
CA VAL A 74 10.98 13.89 22.02
C VAL A 74 11.87 15.13 22.26
N GLU A 75 11.31 16.33 22.25
CA GLU A 75 12.04 17.58 22.52
C GLU A 75 12.59 17.65 23.95
N ARG A 76 11.99 16.92 24.90
CA ARG A 76 12.46 16.82 26.28
C ARG A 76 13.51 15.72 26.48
N LEU A 77 13.85 14.94 25.45
CA LEU A 77 14.85 13.89 25.57
C LEU A 77 16.26 14.49 25.75
N PRO A 78 17.07 13.94 26.69
CA PRO A 78 18.45 14.33 26.79
C PRO A 78 19.24 13.87 25.56
N VAL A 79 20.24 14.64 25.16
CA VAL A 79 21.24 14.19 24.18
C VAL A 79 22.16 13.19 24.89
N LEU A 80 22.05 11.92 24.54
CA LEU A 80 22.93 10.87 25.06
C LEU A 80 24.00 10.53 24.01
N PRO A 81 25.28 10.41 24.40
CA PRO A 81 26.35 10.05 23.46
C PRO A 81 26.25 8.58 23.04
N ALA A 82 26.59 8.27 21.79
CA ALA A 82 26.65 6.90 21.27
C ALA A 82 28.00 6.58 20.62
N ASP A 83 29.07 7.23 21.09
CA ASP A 83 30.45 6.87 20.75
C ASP A 83 30.89 5.57 21.44
N PRO A 84 32.03 4.97 21.05
CA PRO A 84 32.51 3.70 21.61
C PRO A 84 32.71 3.69 23.13
N GLY A 85 32.98 4.84 23.77
CA GLY A 85 33.14 4.92 25.21
C GLY A 85 31.81 4.96 25.97
N ALA A 86 30.72 5.39 25.31
CA ALA A 86 29.42 5.56 25.95
C ALA A 86 28.47 4.37 25.77
N LEU A 87 28.46 3.74 24.59
CA LEU A 87 27.51 2.68 24.24
C LEU A 87 28.27 1.48 23.67
N ALA A 88 28.09 0.29 24.26
CA ALA A 88 28.73 -0.94 23.76
C ALA A 88 28.17 -1.38 22.39
N ASP A 89 29.01 -2.04 21.59
CA ASP A 89 28.61 -2.50 20.25
C ASP A 89 27.41 -3.46 20.28
N THR A 90 27.29 -4.28 21.32
CA THR A 90 26.15 -5.20 21.52
C THR A 90 24.79 -4.50 21.63
N ALA A 91 24.76 -3.21 21.96
CA ALA A 91 23.55 -2.41 22.09
C ALA A 91 23.20 -1.60 20.83
N LEU A 92 24.07 -1.54 19.83
CA LEU A 92 23.93 -0.65 18.67
C LEU A 92 22.66 -0.92 17.85
N GLN A 93 22.36 -2.17 17.56
CA GLN A 93 21.20 -2.53 16.76
C GLN A 93 19.87 -2.18 17.45
N ARG A 94 19.81 -2.35 18.78
CA ARG A 94 18.67 -1.91 19.60
C ARG A 94 18.55 -0.39 19.59
N ALA A 95 19.66 0.33 19.75
CA ALA A 95 19.69 1.79 19.70
C ALA A 95 19.21 2.32 18.33
N ALA A 96 19.65 1.71 17.22
CA ALA A 96 19.22 2.09 15.87
C ALA A 96 17.70 1.93 15.70
N THR A 97 17.14 0.83 16.21
CA THR A 97 15.69 0.55 16.18
C THR A 97 14.91 1.60 16.97
N VAL A 98 15.33 1.88 18.20
CA VAL A 98 14.67 2.84 19.09
C VAL A 98 14.74 4.27 18.53
N LEU A 99 15.94 4.74 18.17
CA LEU A 99 16.15 6.09 17.69
C LEU A 99 15.44 6.33 16.35
N GLY A 100 15.49 5.36 15.43
CA GLY A 100 14.82 5.47 14.13
C GLY A 100 13.31 5.55 14.26
N LEU A 101 12.69 4.74 15.13
CA LEU A 101 11.25 4.79 15.37
C LEU A 101 10.81 6.06 16.09
N LEU A 102 11.59 6.54 17.07
CA LEU A 102 11.34 7.85 17.72
C LEU A 102 11.43 9.00 16.70
N ALA A 103 12.44 8.99 15.83
CA ALA A 103 12.63 10.01 14.80
C ALA A 103 11.48 10.03 13.79
N HIS A 104 11.08 8.87 13.29
CA HIS A 104 9.97 8.77 12.35
C HIS A 104 8.61 9.12 13.00
N ALA A 105 8.39 8.71 14.26
CA ALA A 105 7.19 9.11 15.00
C ALA A 105 7.15 10.63 15.28
N HIS A 106 8.29 11.26 15.57
CA HIS A 106 8.39 12.72 15.75
C HIS A 106 7.98 13.48 14.48
N VAL A 107 8.46 13.02 13.31
CA VAL A 107 8.17 13.68 12.03
C VAL A 107 6.74 13.44 11.57
N HIS A 108 6.27 12.19 11.61
CA HIS A 108 4.99 11.78 11.03
C HIS A 108 3.82 11.80 12.02
N GLY A 109 4.07 12.01 13.31
CA GLY A 109 3.05 11.95 14.37
C GLY A 109 1.92 12.97 14.22
N ARG A 110 2.19 14.13 13.60
CA ARG A 110 1.17 15.15 13.26
C ARG A 110 1.59 16.03 12.08
N ALA A 111 0.69 16.86 11.56
CA ALA A 111 1.00 17.91 10.58
C ALA A 111 1.06 19.30 11.26
N PRO A 112 1.78 20.30 10.68
CA PRO A 112 2.77 20.17 9.61
C PRO A 112 4.02 19.42 10.10
N ARG A 113 4.77 18.79 9.18
CA ARG A 113 6.01 18.06 9.53
C ARG A 113 7.09 19.04 9.98
N PRO A 114 7.91 18.71 11.00
CA PRO A 114 9.03 19.55 11.40
C PRO A 114 10.09 19.58 10.30
N ALA A 115 10.86 20.69 10.23
CA ALA A 115 11.90 20.87 9.23
C ALA A 115 13.13 19.96 9.44
N GLY A 116 13.31 19.42 10.65
CA GLY A 116 14.44 18.56 11.00
C GLY A 116 14.18 17.76 12.27
N LEU A 117 15.18 16.96 12.66
CA LEU A 117 15.16 16.18 13.90
C LEU A 117 15.87 16.94 15.03
N PRO A 118 15.39 16.81 16.28
CA PRO A 118 16.07 17.40 17.42
C PRO A 118 17.44 16.74 17.65
N PRO A 119 18.43 17.46 18.20
CA PRO A 119 19.78 16.93 18.44
C PRO A 119 19.81 15.64 19.25
N ALA A 120 18.85 15.48 20.18
CA ALA A 120 18.69 14.29 21.01
C ALA A 120 18.42 13.00 20.22
N LEU A 121 17.95 13.11 18.98
CA LEU A 121 17.80 11.98 18.06
C LEU A 121 18.85 12.02 16.95
N ALA A 122 19.04 13.18 16.31
CA ALA A 122 19.88 13.30 15.12
C ALA A 122 21.34 12.90 15.36
N VAL A 123 21.95 13.39 16.44
CA VAL A 123 23.36 13.18 16.76
C VAL A 123 23.65 11.72 17.12
N PRO A 124 23.00 11.12 18.14
CA PRO A 124 23.29 9.74 18.50
C PRO A 124 22.92 8.75 17.40
N TRP A 125 21.85 9.00 16.65
CA TRP A 125 21.45 8.07 15.60
C TRP A 125 22.49 8.02 14.47
N ALA A 126 23.02 9.16 14.04
CA ALA A 126 24.11 9.20 13.07
C ALA A 126 25.41 8.55 13.58
N GLN A 127 25.69 8.60 14.89
CA GLN A 127 26.82 7.87 15.50
C GLN A 127 26.58 6.35 15.46
N VAL A 128 25.40 5.91 15.88
CA VAL A 128 25.01 4.48 15.87
C VAL A 128 25.07 3.91 14.45
N LEU A 129 24.49 4.60 13.46
CA LEU A 129 24.47 4.13 12.08
C LEU A 129 25.89 4.01 11.49
N ARG A 130 26.77 4.98 11.74
CA ARG A 130 28.18 4.90 11.32
C ARG A 130 28.90 3.70 11.95
N ARG A 131 28.68 3.45 13.25
CA ARG A 131 29.26 2.29 13.94
C ARG A 131 28.71 0.95 13.44
N LEU A 132 27.48 0.94 12.95
CA LEU A 132 26.89 -0.21 12.23
C LEU A 132 27.37 -0.33 10.76
N GLY A 133 28.25 0.57 10.30
CA GLY A 133 28.74 0.58 8.91
C GLY A 133 27.68 0.98 7.88
N ARG A 134 26.68 1.78 8.29
CA ARG A 134 25.55 2.25 7.47
C ARG A 134 25.67 3.74 7.19
N SER A 135 24.91 4.22 6.19
CA SER A 135 24.79 5.66 5.95
C SER A 135 24.25 6.37 7.21
N PRO A 136 24.80 7.52 7.61
CA PRO A 136 24.27 8.32 8.71
C PRO A 136 22.98 9.08 8.35
N ASP A 137 22.46 8.92 7.14
CA ASP A 137 21.20 9.54 6.74
C ASP A 137 20.08 9.15 7.71
N PRO A 138 19.24 10.09 8.16
CA PRO A 138 18.19 9.85 9.15
C PRO A 138 16.98 9.16 8.50
N VAL A 139 17.19 7.92 8.09
CA VAL A 139 16.16 7.07 7.50
C VAL A 139 16.08 5.74 8.24
N LEU A 140 14.86 5.35 8.61
CA LEU A 140 14.60 4.08 9.26
C LEU A 140 14.93 2.92 8.30
N GLY A 141 15.87 2.06 8.70
CA GLY A 141 16.31 0.93 7.88
C GLY A 141 15.40 -0.29 8.02
N TYR A 142 15.37 -1.13 6.98
CA TYR A 142 14.72 -2.45 7.04
C TYR A 142 15.28 -3.36 8.15
N PRO A 143 16.62 -3.38 8.43
CA PRO A 143 17.15 -4.13 9.56
C PRO A 143 16.58 -3.68 10.91
N ASP A 144 16.23 -2.40 11.03
CA ASP A 144 15.80 -1.78 12.27
C ASP A 144 14.29 -1.95 12.46
N LEU A 145 13.49 -1.72 11.42
CA LEU A 145 12.04 -1.84 11.48
C LEU A 145 11.55 -3.29 11.52
N ILE A 146 12.23 -4.20 10.81
CA ILE A 146 11.77 -5.57 10.60
C ILE A 146 12.68 -6.59 11.28
N VAL A 147 13.94 -6.68 10.87
CA VAL A 147 14.83 -7.81 11.23
C VAL A 147 15.12 -7.90 12.73
N HIS A 148 15.21 -6.76 13.42
CA HIS A 148 15.55 -6.71 14.85
C HIS A 148 14.43 -6.16 15.74
N ASN A 149 13.23 -5.87 15.21
CA ASN A 149 12.13 -5.32 16.00
C ASN A 149 11.09 -6.39 16.38
N TRP A 150 11.53 -7.54 16.90
CA TRP A 150 10.64 -8.61 17.29
C TRP A 150 11.15 -9.35 18.53
N ARG A 151 10.22 -10.00 19.22
CA ARG A 151 10.48 -10.98 20.28
C ARG A 151 9.41 -12.06 20.29
N SER A 152 9.76 -13.25 20.76
CA SER A 152 8.80 -14.31 21.06
C SER A 152 8.17 -14.09 22.44
N ALA A 153 6.84 -14.01 22.51
CA ALA A 153 6.09 -13.91 23.77
C ALA A 153 6.20 -15.21 24.59
N ALA A 154 6.39 -16.36 23.93
CA ALA A 154 6.49 -17.67 24.56
C ALA A 154 7.95 -18.13 24.80
N GLY A 155 8.94 -17.26 24.57
CA GLY A 155 10.36 -17.65 24.61
C GLY A 155 10.76 -18.68 23.54
N ARG A 156 9.88 -18.92 22.56
CA ARG A 156 10.13 -19.81 21.43
C ARG A 156 10.79 -19.01 20.32
N ASP A 157 12.10 -18.94 20.38
CA ASP A 157 12.86 -18.18 19.39
C ASP A 157 13.25 -19.02 18.17
N GLY A 158 13.00 -20.34 18.15
CA GLY A 158 13.28 -21.28 17.05
C GLY A 158 12.39 -21.09 15.80
N LEU A 159 12.87 -21.52 14.63
CA LEU A 159 12.04 -21.58 13.41
C LEU A 159 11.13 -22.83 13.41
N PRO A 160 9.92 -22.79 12.79
CA PRO A 160 9.28 -21.61 12.21
C PRO A 160 8.80 -20.65 13.29
N LEU A 161 8.89 -19.34 13.02
CA LEU A 161 8.27 -18.35 13.89
C LEU A 161 6.75 -18.39 13.72
N VAL A 162 6.02 -18.38 14.83
CA VAL A 162 4.56 -18.42 14.86
C VAL A 162 4.03 -17.00 15.06
N SER A 163 3.27 -16.46 14.09
CA SER A 163 2.73 -15.09 14.10
C SER A 163 2.01 -14.69 15.40
N ASP A 164 1.47 -15.64 16.16
CA ASP A 164 0.68 -15.38 17.38
C ASP A 164 1.53 -15.13 18.59
N ASP A 165 2.75 -15.67 18.59
CA ASP A 165 3.72 -15.51 19.65
C ASP A 165 4.58 -14.28 19.41
N LEU A 166 4.65 -13.77 18.18
CA LEU A 166 5.49 -12.62 17.85
C LEU A 166 4.91 -11.29 18.36
N ARG A 167 5.77 -10.50 18.99
CA ARG A 167 5.48 -9.11 19.43
C ARG A 167 6.60 -8.18 18.96
N LEU A 168 6.24 -6.93 18.67
CA LEU A 168 7.22 -5.88 18.40
C LEU A 168 7.97 -5.52 19.69
N LEU A 169 9.27 -5.22 19.56
CA LEU A 169 10.07 -4.68 20.67
C LEU A 169 9.82 -3.18 20.87
N VAL A 170 9.58 -2.46 19.79
CA VAL A 170 9.15 -1.07 19.75
C VAL A 170 7.91 -0.99 18.86
N PRO A 171 6.71 -1.14 19.44
CA PRO A 171 5.50 -0.70 18.76
C PRO A 171 5.46 0.83 18.76
N ALA A 172 5.29 1.45 17.61
CA ALA A 172 5.03 2.88 17.53
C ALA A 172 3.54 3.16 17.69
N ALA A 173 2.70 2.64 16.79
CA ALA A 173 1.25 2.81 16.87
C ALA A 173 0.60 1.94 17.96
N GLY A 174 1.17 0.77 18.24
CA GLY A 174 0.68 -0.18 19.25
C GLY A 174 -0.67 -0.82 18.92
N ASN A 175 -1.04 -0.86 17.64
CA ASN A 175 -2.24 -1.54 17.17
C ASN A 175 -1.92 -2.85 16.44
N GLU A 176 -2.96 -3.62 16.16
CA GLU A 176 -2.84 -4.92 15.54
C GLU A 176 -2.37 -4.83 14.09
N GLU A 177 -2.77 -3.77 13.38
CA GLU A 177 -2.28 -3.46 12.05
C GLU A 177 -0.75 -3.34 12.01
N GLU A 178 -0.16 -2.66 12.98
CA GLU A 178 1.30 -2.51 13.08
C GLU A 178 1.97 -3.85 13.37
N ARG A 179 1.46 -4.56 14.37
CA ARG A 179 1.98 -5.86 14.81
C ARG A 179 1.99 -6.86 13.66
N VAL A 180 0.83 -7.10 13.05
CA VAL A 180 0.68 -8.12 12.00
C VAL A 180 1.45 -7.70 10.75
N PHE A 181 1.36 -6.45 10.31
CA PHE A 181 1.99 -6.01 9.07
C PHE A 181 3.51 -6.14 9.11
N TYR A 182 4.17 -5.70 10.19
CA TYR A 182 5.63 -5.81 10.30
C TYR A 182 6.09 -7.24 10.63
N LEU A 183 5.39 -7.96 11.51
CA LEU A 183 5.82 -9.32 11.88
C LEU A 183 5.53 -10.37 10.80
N THR A 184 4.58 -10.12 9.90
CA THR A 184 4.43 -10.95 8.67
C THR A 184 5.71 -10.90 7.83
N GLN A 185 6.43 -9.78 7.79
CA GLN A 185 7.69 -9.70 7.07
C GLN A 185 8.81 -10.48 7.77
N VAL A 186 8.84 -10.47 9.11
CA VAL A 186 9.73 -11.33 9.89
C VAL A 186 9.44 -12.81 9.61
N GLU A 187 8.17 -13.19 9.56
CA GLU A 187 7.78 -14.56 9.20
C GLU A 187 8.20 -14.92 7.77
N VAL A 188 8.00 -14.02 6.79
CA VAL A 188 8.48 -14.23 5.42
C VAL A 188 9.99 -14.45 5.38
N LEU A 189 10.79 -13.67 6.11
CA LEU A 189 12.24 -13.89 6.22
C LEU A 189 12.57 -15.24 6.84
N ALA A 190 11.85 -15.64 7.88
CA ALA A 190 12.00 -16.96 8.51
C ALA A 190 11.69 -18.11 7.55
N GLN A 191 10.60 -18.02 6.77
CA GLN A 191 10.24 -19.02 5.77
C GLN A 191 11.24 -19.05 4.59
N CYS A 192 11.90 -17.93 4.31
CA CYS A 192 12.96 -17.83 3.31
C CYS A 192 14.35 -18.19 3.85
N ALA A 193 14.53 -18.49 5.14
CA ALA A 193 15.82 -18.86 5.71
C ALA A 193 16.51 -20.03 4.96
N PRO A 194 15.79 -21.09 4.53
CA PRO A 194 16.40 -22.20 3.76
C PRO A 194 16.97 -21.80 2.40
N VAL A 195 16.59 -20.65 1.83
CA VAL A 195 17.14 -20.16 0.55
C VAL A 195 18.65 -19.85 0.67
N VAL A 196 19.12 -19.45 1.86
CA VAL A 196 20.52 -19.11 2.11
C VAL A 196 21.46 -20.32 1.97
N PRO A 197 21.29 -21.43 2.71
CA PRO A 197 22.10 -22.62 2.48
C PRO A 197 21.86 -23.23 1.10
N ALA A 198 20.63 -23.24 0.59
CA ALA A 198 20.35 -23.75 -0.76
C ALA A 198 21.11 -23.00 -1.87
N ALA A 199 21.34 -21.69 -1.71
CA ALA A 199 22.16 -20.93 -2.66
C ALA A 199 23.64 -21.38 -2.63
N ALA A 200 24.18 -21.70 -1.45
CA ALA A 200 25.54 -22.23 -1.32
C ALA A 200 25.65 -23.65 -1.88
N ASP A 201 24.65 -24.50 -1.60
CA ASP A 201 24.58 -25.87 -2.13
C ASP A 201 24.45 -25.87 -3.66
N ALA A 202 23.64 -24.95 -4.21
CA ALA A 202 23.51 -24.78 -5.66
C ALA A 202 24.86 -24.41 -6.31
N GLN A 203 25.64 -23.50 -5.71
CA GLN A 203 26.97 -23.18 -6.22
C GLN A 203 27.91 -24.38 -6.13
N GLN A 204 27.88 -25.12 -5.02
CA GLN A 204 28.72 -26.30 -4.84
C GLN A 204 28.39 -27.37 -5.89
N ALA A 205 27.11 -27.65 -6.11
CA ALA A 205 26.64 -28.58 -7.12
C ALA A 205 27.07 -28.18 -8.55
N VAL A 206 27.09 -26.88 -8.87
CA VAL A 206 27.63 -26.39 -10.15
C VAL A 206 29.14 -26.63 -10.26
N LEU A 207 29.90 -26.39 -9.19
CA LEU A 207 31.35 -26.61 -9.17
C LEU A 207 31.72 -28.09 -9.31
N ASP A 208 30.87 -28.97 -8.78
CA ASP A 208 31.03 -30.43 -8.80
C ASP A 208 30.41 -31.09 -10.05
N ASP A 209 29.81 -30.30 -10.96
CA ASP A 209 29.05 -30.76 -12.15
C ASP A 209 27.90 -31.74 -11.80
N ASP A 210 27.31 -31.56 -10.62
CA ASP A 210 26.23 -32.39 -10.09
C ASP A 210 24.87 -31.74 -10.34
N ALA A 211 24.18 -32.21 -11.37
CA ALA A 211 22.85 -31.70 -11.71
C ALA A 211 21.75 -32.17 -10.75
N GLU A 212 21.92 -33.31 -10.07
CA GLU A 212 20.92 -33.85 -9.15
C GLU A 212 20.93 -33.05 -7.85
N ALA A 213 22.13 -32.80 -7.30
CA ALA A 213 22.29 -31.92 -6.15
C ALA A 213 21.81 -30.49 -6.44
N LEU A 214 22.07 -29.97 -7.64
CA LEU A 214 21.55 -28.66 -8.05
C LEU A 214 20.02 -28.64 -8.12
N GLY A 215 19.40 -29.70 -8.66
CA GLY A 215 17.95 -29.86 -8.67
C GLY A 215 17.36 -29.82 -7.26
N ALA A 216 17.95 -30.57 -6.32
CA ALA A 216 17.53 -30.59 -4.91
C ALA A 216 17.62 -29.21 -4.24
N ALA A 217 18.70 -28.46 -4.50
CA ALA A 217 18.86 -27.10 -3.99
C ALA A 217 17.76 -26.14 -4.53
N LEU A 218 17.45 -26.22 -5.84
CA LEU A 218 16.39 -25.42 -6.47
C LEU A 218 14.99 -25.81 -5.98
N ASP A 219 14.76 -27.08 -5.69
CA ASP A 219 13.50 -27.56 -5.09
C ASP A 219 13.33 -27.03 -3.65
N ALA A 220 14.41 -26.93 -2.87
CA ALA A 220 14.39 -26.31 -1.55
C ALA A 220 14.03 -24.81 -1.64
N VAL A 221 14.57 -24.08 -2.62
CA VAL A 221 14.20 -22.69 -2.90
C VAL A 221 12.71 -22.58 -3.25
N THR A 222 12.21 -23.47 -4.11
CA THR A 222 10.79 -23.54 -4.47
C THR A 222 9.89 -23.76 -3.26
N ALA A 223 10.27 -24.70 -2.37
CA ALA A 223 9.52 -25.00 -1.16
C ALA A 223 9.46 -23.80 -0.20
N ALA A 224 10.59 -23.12 0.02
CA ALA A 224 10.70 -21.92 0.86
C ALA A 224 9.83 -20.78 0.30
N LEU A 225 9.87 -20.51 -1.01
CA LEU A 225 9.05 -19.49 -1.66
C LEU A 225 7.55 -19.78 -1.55
N ARG A 226 7.14 -21.05 -1.70
CA ARG A 226 5.75 -21.46 -1.50
C ARG A 226 5.29 -21.26 -0.06
N ALA A 227 6.18 -21.47 0.92
CA ALA A 227 5.90 -21.20 2.34
C ALA A 227 5.75 -19.70 2.61
N ALA A 228 6.73 -18.89 2.19
CA ALA A 228 6.67 -17.43 2.31
C ALA A 228 5.43 -16.82 1.63
N THR A 229 5.04 -17.37 0.48
CA THR A 229 3.82 -16.96 -0.25
C THR A 229 2.54 -17.20 0.55
N ARG A 230 2.50 -18.23 1.42
CA ARG A 230 1.36 -18.47 2.32
C ARG A 230 1.31 -17.46 3.46
N SER A 231 2.46 -17.02 3.98
CA SER A 231 2.53 -16.01 5.05
C SER A 231 1.94 -14.66 4.64
N LEU A 232 1.87 -14.33 3.34
CA LEU A 232 1.16 -13.14 2.86
C LEU A 232 -0.33 -13.11 3.27
N ARG A 233 -0.94 -14.27 3.54
CA ARG A 233 -2.34 -14.38 4.00
C ARG A 233 -2.55 -13.96 5.45
N LEU A 234 -1.47 -13.80 6.21
CA LEU A 234 -1.55 -13.25 7.56
C LEU A 234 -2.00 -11.79 7.55
N ILE A 235 -1.71 -11.05 6.49
CA ILE A 235 -2.29 -9.72 6.28
C ILE A 235 -3.69 -9.93 5.71
N ASP A 236 -4.67 -10.08 6.61
CA ASP A 236 -6.07 -10.33 6.25
C ASP A 236 -6.91 -9.06 6.39
N PRO A 237 -7.40 -8.45 5.31
CA PRO A 237 -8.23 -7.26 5.39
C PRO A 237 -9.69 -7.54 5.80
N ARG A 238 -10.11 -8.81 5.89
CA ARG A 238 -11.50 -9.17 6.18
C ARG A 238 -11.86 -8.95 7.65
N PRO A 239 -13.07 -8.43 7.94
CA PRO A 239 -13.57 -8.38 9.32
C PRO A 239 -13.68 -9.77 9.93
N GLY A 240 -13.36 -9.89 11.22
CA GLY A 240 -13.32 -11.17 11.93
C GLY A 240 -12.10 -12.05 11.61
N GLY A 241 -11.21 -11.61 10.71
CA GLY A 241 -9.92 -12.27 10.48
C GLY A 241 -9.06 -12.28 11.75
N ARG A 242 -8.41 -13.42 12.01
CA ARG A 242 -7.59 -13.62 13.21
C ARG A 242 -6.39 -12.67 13.28
N THR A 243 -5.81 -12.38 12.13
CA THR A 243 -4.68 -11.45 11.92
C THR A 243 -5.14 -10.25 11.11
N ARG A 244 -6.30 -9.68 11.49
CA ARG A 244 -6.92 -8.61 10.71
C ARG A 244 -6.01 -7.39 10.62
N VAL A 245 -5.83 -6.89 9.40
CA VAL A 245 -5.16 -5.61 9.15
C VAL A 245 -6.15 -4.73 8.38
N ASP A 246 -6.85 -3.84 9.08
CA ASP A 246 -7.79 -2.92 8.43
C ASP A 246 -7.02 -1.92 7.53
N PRO A 247 -7.26 -1.87 6.21
CA PRO A 247 -6.51 -1.00 5.32
C PRO A 247 -6.63 0.49 5.66
N VAL A 248 -7.75 0.94 6.23
CA VAL A 248 -7.94 2.35 6.64
C VAL A 248 -7.10 2.65 7.88
N VAL A 249 -7.18 1.81 8.91
CA VAL A 249 -6.41 1.97 10.14
C VAL A 249 -4.91 1.91 9.82
N TRP A 250 -4.49 0.91 9.06
CA TRP A 250 -3.10 0.77 8.61
C TRP A 250 -2.61 2.01 7.86
N ALA A 251 -3.40 2.56 6.94
CA ALA A 251 -3.03 3.75 6.17
C ALA A 251 -2.92 5.02 7.03
N LYS A 252 -3.73 5.13 8.10
CA LYS A 252 -3.75 6.30 9.00
C LYS A 252 -2.74 6.22 10.14
N THR A 253 -2.28 5.04 10.54
CA THR A 253 -1.40 4.86 11.70
C THR A 253 -0.03 4.26 11.37
N VAL A 254 0.02 3.21 10.54
CA VAL A 254 1.23 2.40 10.35
C VAL A 254 2.02 2.86 9.14
N ALA A 255 1.34 2.94 7.99
CA ALA A 255 1.96 3.21 6.69
C ALA A 255 2.74 4.53 6.61
N PRO A 256 2.32 5.63 7.25
CA PRO A 256 3.06 6.89 7.24
C PRO A 256 4.39 6.83 7.98
N LEU A 257 4.49 6.01 9.05
CA LEU A 257 5.70 5.94 9.90
C LEU A 257 6.93 5.51 9.11
N ALA A 258 6.78 4.62 8.15
CA ALA A 258 7.89 4.11 7.35
C ALA A 258 8.27 5.01 6.15
N VAL A 259 7.57 6.14 5.93
CA VAL A 259 7.92 7.05 4.83
C VAL A 259 9.25 7.75 5.14
N PRO A 260 10.20 7.79 4.19
CA PRO A 260 11.47 8.52 4.38
C PRO A 260 11.24 9.98 4.76
N LEU A 261 12.15 10.53 5.57
CA LEU A 261 12.03 11.92 6.02
C LEU A 261 12.27 12.92 4.88
N ARG A 262 13.13 12.55 3.90
CA ARG A 262 13.41 13.33 2.70
C ARG A 262 13.03 12.55 1.45
N ALA A 263 12.61 13.29 0.42
CA ALA A 263 12.32 12.69 -0.88
C ALA A 263 13.62 12.15 -1.51
N GLY A 264 13.55 10.93 -2.05
CA GLY A 264 14.69 10.26 -2.69
C GLY A 264 15.47 9.30 -1.79
N ASP A 265 15.36 9.45 -0.45
CA ASP A 265 15.97 8.54 0.52
C ASP A 265 15.36 7.13 0.44
N LEU A 266 16.18 6.11 0.73
CA LEU A 266 15.79 4.70 0.69
C LEU A 266 15.13 4.26 2.01
N GLY A 267 13.81 4.27 2.05
CA GLY A 267 13.04 3.79 3.21
C GLY A 267 13.01 2.26 3.33
N PRO A 268 12.40 1.72 4.40
CA PRO A 268 12.29 0.28 4.63
C PRO A 268 11.14 -0.32 3.79
N SER A 269 11.19 -0.11 2.48
CA SER A 269 10.23 -0.68 1.51
C SER A 269 10.45 -2.19 1.38
N GLY A 270 9.49 -2.90 0.75
CA GLY A 270 9.64 -4.33 0.51
C GLY A 270 10.93 -4.69 -0.24
N THR A 271 11.32 -3.86 -1.22
CA THR A 271 12.57 -4.01 -2.00
C THR A 271 13.84 -3.93 -1.16
N ALA A 272 13.77 -3.44 0.08
CA ALA A 272 14.87 -3.45 1.04
C ALA A 272 15.11 -4.83 1.69
N SER A 273 14.21 -5.79 1.49
CA SER A 273 14.39 -7.16 1.95
C SER A 273 15.59 -7.82 1.25
N PRO A 274 16.53 -8.45 1.99
CA PRO A 274 17.71 -9.08 1.40
C PRO A 274 17.37 -10.30 0.54
N VAL A 275 16.18 -10.88 0.71
CA VAL A 275 15.73 -12.05 -0.04
C VAL A 275 15.61 -11.75 -1.54
N PHE A 276 15.21 -10.53 -1.92
CA PHE A 276 15.08 -10.19 -3.34
C PHE A 276 16.42 -10.12 -4.05
N GLY A 277 17.41 -9.48 -3.43
CA GLY A 277 18.78 -9.44 -3.99
C GLY A 277 19.40 -10.84 -4.09
N LEU A 278 19.17 -11.71 -3.10
CA LEU A 278 19.64 -13.09 -3.13
C LEU A 278 18.99 -13.92 -4.25
N LEU A 279 17.66 -13.84 -4.40
CA LEU A 279 16.95 -14.58 -5.44
C LEU A 279 17.29 -14.06 -6.83
N ASP A 280 17.47 -12.75 -6.99
CA ASP A 280 17.90 -12.15 -8.26
C ASP A 280 19.29 -12.64 -8.66
N ALA A 281 20.22 -12.73 -7.72
CA ALA A 281 21.56 -13.29 -7.92
C ALA A 281 21.51 -14.79 -8.28
N LEU A 282 20.76 -15.59 -7.52
CA LEU A 282 20.68 -17.05 -7.69
C LEU A 282 19.97 -17.45 -8.99
N LEU A 283 18.84 -16.81 -9.30
CA LEU A 283 18.00 -17.12 -10.45
C LEU A 283 18.40 -16.34 -11.72
N GLY A 284 19.43 -15.50 -11.63
CA GLY A 284 20.06 -14.84 -12.77
C GLY A 284 19.24 -13.73 -13.40
N ARG A 285 18.66 -12.82 -12.61
CA ARG A 285 17.99 -11.62 -13.13
C ARG A 285 19.00 -10.72 -13.85
N ARG A 286 18.71 -10.34 -15.10
CA ARG A 286 19.62 -9.54 -15.95
C ARG A 286 19.18 -8.09 -16.14
N ASP A 287 17.88 -7.81 -16.11
CA ASP A 287 17.34 -6.45 -16.27
C ASP A 287 16.89 -5.85 -14.93
N HIS A 288 17.18 -4.55 -14.77
CA HIS A 288 16.84 -3.72 -13.62
C HIS A 288 16.36 -2.32 -14.05
N SER A 289 15.86 -2.19 -15.28
CA SER A 289 15.50 -0.90 -15.89
C SER A 289 14.33 -0.18 -15.22
N SER A 290 13.37 -0.91 -14.64
CA SER A 290 12.25 -0.32 -13.89
C SER A 290 12.70 0.41 -12.63
N GLN A 291 11.85 1.34 -12.18
CA GLN A 291 12.05 2.07 -10.92
C GLN A 291 12.34 1.14 -9.73
N LEU A 292 11.59 0.04 -9.58
CA LEU A 292 11.80 -0.92 -8.49
C LEU A 292 13.03 -1.80 -8.72
N GLY A 293 13.40 -2.11 -9.97
CA GLY A 293 14.67 -2.76 -10.29
C GLY A 293 15.87 -1.91 -9.84
N GLN A 294 15.87 -0.63 -10.18
CA GLN A 294 16.88 0.33 -9.74
C GLN A 294 16.88 0.53 -8.22
N GLU A 295 15.70 0.54 -7.58
CA GLU A 295 15.56 0.62 -6.12
C GLU A 295 16.18 -0.59 -5.41
N ILE A 296 15.96 -1.82 -5.90
CA ILE A 296 16.59 -3.03 -5.36
C ILE A 296 18.12 -2.94 -5.42
N LEU A 297 18.70 -2.45 -6.52
CA LEU A 297 20.15 -2.27 -6.63
C LEU A 297 20.68 -1.23 -5.63
N ARG A 298 19.94 -0.13 -5.43
CA ARG A 298 20.29 0.89 -4.43
C ARG A 298 20.23 0.32 -3.01
N HIS A 299 19.19 -0.44 -2.68
CA HIS A 299 19.08 -1.14 -1.39
C HIS A 299 20.20 -2.16 -1.17
N ARG A 300 20.58 -2.93 -2.20
CA ARG A 300 21.74 -3.85 -2.11
C ARG A 300 23.01 -3.08 -1.77
N ARG A 301 23.25 -1.91 -2.36
CA ARG A 301 24.44 -1.09 -2.04
C ARG A 301 24.42 -0.56 -0.61
N SER A 302 23.26 -0.23 -0.06
CA SER A 302 23.12 0.29 1.32
C SER A 302 22.89 -0.79 2.39
N ALA A 303 22.76 -2.06 2.00
CA ALA A 303 22.52 -3.18 2.91
C ALA A 303 23.69 -3.43 3.87
N PRO A 304 23.45 -4.08 5.03
CA PRO A 304 24.50 -4.57 5.91
C PRO A 304 25.64 -5.29 5.16
N PRO A 305 26.92 -5.07 5.55
CA PRO A 305 28.07 -5.55 4.80
C PRO A 305 28.04 -7.03 4.43
N ARG A 306 27.56 -7.91 5.32
CA ARG A 306 27.52 -9.36 5.04
C ARG A 306 26.44 -9.74 4.03
N TRP A 307 25.31 -9.05 4.01
CA TRP A 307 24.26 -9.32 3.04
C TRP A 307 24.75 -9.03 1.62
N ARG A 308 25.51 -7.92 1.47
CA ARG A 308 26.17 -7.56 0.20
C ARG A 308 27.15 -8.63 -0.24
N ARG A 309 28.12 -8.97 0.64
CA ARG A 309 29.14 -9.98 0.37
C ARG A 309 28.55 -11.34 0.00
N PHE A 310 27.45 -11.74 0.66
CA PHE A 310 26.80 -13.01 0.36
C PHE A 310 26.13 -12.99 -1.02
N ALA A 311 25.39 -11.92 -1.35
CA ALA A 311 24.80 -11.78 -2.67
C ALA A 311 25.86 -11.72 -3.78
N ASP A 312 26.95 -10.97 -3.57
CA ASP A 312 28.09 -10.89 -4.50
C ASP A 312 28.73 -12.27 -4.69
N ALA A 313 28.94 -13.02 -3.59
CA ALA A 313 29.49 -14.37 -3.65
C ALA A 313 28.59 -15.36 -4.40
N VAL A 314 27.26 -15.24 -4.28
CA VAL A 314 26.31 -16.08 -5.02
C VAL A 314 26.43 -15.86 -6.54
N GLU A 315 26.74 -14.64 -6.99
CA GLU A 315 26.90 -14.33 -8.42
C GLU A 315 28.21 -14.85 -9.03
N GLU A 316 29.22 -15.17 -8.23
CA GLU A 316 30.52 -15.69 -8.70
C GLU A 316 30.39 -17.03 -9.46
N VAL A 317 29.35 -17.82 -9.15
CA VAL A 317 29.05 -19.11 -9.82
C VAL A 317 27.64 -19.04 -10.43
N PRO A 318 27.52 -18.82 -11.76
CA PRO A 318 26.24 -18.52 -12.39
C PRO A 318 25.38 -19.77 -12.60
N VAL A 319 24.50 -20.05 -11.63
CA VAL A 319 23.57 -21.20 -11.67
C VAL A 319 22.72 -21.23 -12.94
N ALA A 320 22.13 -20.10 -13.33
CA ALA A 320 21.31 -20.01 -14.53
C ALA A 320 22.09 -20.39 -15.81
N ALA A 321 23.36 -19.98 -15.92
CA ALA A 321 24.19 -20.31 -17.07
C ALA A 321 24.52 -21.81 -17.12
N TYR A 322 24.72 -22.45 -15.96
CA TYR A 322 24.91 -23.90 -15.89
C TYR A 322 23.67 -24.67 -16.34
N VAL A 323 22.47 -24.27 -15.87
CA VAL A 323 21.19 -24.87 -16.31
C VAL A 323 21.02 -24.75 -17.83
N ASP A 324 21.27 -23.55 -18.38
CA ASP A 324 21.20 -23.27 -19.82
C ASP A 324 22.20 -24.10 -20.66
N ALA A 325 23.38 -24.37 -20.11
CA ALA A 325 24.43 -25.13 -20.78
C ALA A 325 24.19 -26.65 -20.73
N ARG A 326 23.69 -27.18 -19.61
CA ARG A 326 23.47 -28.62 -19.43
C ARG A 326 22.13 -29.11 -19.97
N ARG A 327 21.08 -28.28 -19.93
CA ARG A 327 19.73 -28.55 -20.45
C ARG A 327 19.13 -29.90 -20.06
N ARG A 328 19.48 -30.42 -18.87
CA ARG A 328 18.91 -31.67 -18.37
C ARG A 328 17.43 -31.45 -18.01
N PRO A 329 16.47 -32.25 -18.51
CA PRO A 329 15.04 -31.95 -18.36
C PRO A 329 14.57 -31.74 -16.92
N GLN A 330 15.00 -32.60 -15.99
CA GLN A 330 14.63 -32.49 -14.58
C GLN A 330 15.20 -31.21 -13.93
N LEU A 331 16.47 -30.91 -14.21
CA LEU A 331 17.13 -29.70 -13.71
C LEU A 331 16.43 -28.42 -14.22
N VAL A 332 16.09 -28.38 -15.51
CA VAL A 332 15.32 -27.27 -16.10
C VAL A 332 13.96 -27.13 -15.42
N ALA A 333 13.27 -28.25 -15.14
CA ALA A 333 11.98 -28.23 -14.45
C ALA A 333 12.08 -27.65 -13.04
N SER A 334 13.09 -28.04 -12.24
CA SER A 334 13.33 -27.47 -10.91
C SER A 334 13.67 -25.98 -10.96
N PHE A 335 14.49 -25.56 -11.94
CA PHE A 335 14.83 -24.15 -12.13
C PHE A 335 13.60 -23.30 -12.48
N GLU A 336 12.79 -23.74 -13.45
CA GLU A 336 11.56 -23.04 -13.83
C GLU A 336 10.51 -23.06 -12.71
N ALA A 337 10.44 -24.12 -11.91
CA ALA A 337 9.57 -24.17 -10.73
C ALA A 337 9.97 -23.12 -9.68
N ALA A 338 11.27 -22.88 -9.47
CA ALA A 338 11.76 -21.83 -8.58
C ALA A 338 11.42 -20.43 -9.11
N ARG A 339 11.58 -20.20 -10.42
CA ARG A 339 11.19 -18.95 -11.09
C ARG A 339 9.70 -18.68 -10.98
N GLU A 340 8.85 -19.66 -11.29
CA GLU A 340 7.39 -19.52 -11.17
C GLU A 340 6.96 -19.30 -9.72
N ALA A 341 7.58 -19.99 -8.75
CA ALA A 341 7.31 -19.76 -7.34
C ALA A 341 7.68 -18.35 -6.88
N HIS A 342 8.71 -17.73 -7.48
CA HIS A 342 9.16 -16.38 -7.16
C HIS A 342 8.37 -15.30 -7.91
N ALA A 343 8.47 -15.28 -9.24
CA ALA A 343 8.02 -14.23 -10.14
C ALA A 343 6.71 -14.56 -10.88
N GLY A 344 6.23 -15.81 -10.79
CA GLY A 344 5.01 -16.25 -11.44
C GLY A 344 3.76 -15.46 -11.05
N ALA A 345 2.71 -15.58 -11.86
CA ALA A 345 1.44 -14.89 -11.61
C ALA A 345 0.78 -15.33 -10.29
N ASP A 346 0.96 -16.58 -9.88
CA ASP A 346 0.51 -17.13 -8.60
C ASP A 346 1.63 -17.40 -7.59
N GLY A 347 2.88 -17.10 -7.96
CA GLY A 347 4.04 -17.06 -7.09
C GLY A 347 4.06 -15.84 -6.14
N PHE A 348 5.16 -15.68 -5.42
CA PHE A 348 5.32 -14.70 -4.36
C PHE A 348 5.04 -13.27 -4.84
N LEU A 349 5.75 -12.80 -5.88
CA LEU A 349 5.61 -11.43 -6.40
C LEU A 349 4.22 -11.18 -6.99
N GLY A 350 3.63 -12.18 -7.67
CA GLY A 350 2.29 -12.10 -8.21
C GLY A 350 1.21 -11.95 -7.14
N ARG A 351 1.29 -12.71 -6.04
CA ARG A 351 0.36 -12.59 -4.90
C ARG A 351 0.58 -11.32 -4.11
N HIS A 352 1.83 -10.95 -3.87
CA HIS A 352 2.20 -9.71 -3.21
C HIS A 352 1.62 -8.49 -3.95
N ARG A 353 1.78 -8.43 -5.29
CA ARG A 353 1.19 -7.36 -6.12
C ARG A 353 -0.31 -7.20 -5.85
N ARG A 354 -1.08 -8.29 -5.90
CA ARG A 354 -2.54 -8.26 -5.68
C ARG A 354 -2.92 -7.75 -4.30
N LEU A 355 -2.19 -8.19 -3.27
CA LEU A 355 -2.40 -7.72 -1.90
C LEU A 355 -2.14 -6.21 -1.80
N VAL A 356 -1.00 -5.75 -2.33
CA VAL A 356 -0.60 -4.34 -2.33
C VAL A 356 -1.58 -3.46 -3.08
N SER A 357 -2.10 -3.90 -4.25
CA SER A 357 -3.08 -3.13 -5.02
C SER A 357 -4.31 -2.76 -4.19
N GLY A 358 -4.83 -3.70 -3.39
CA GLY A 358 -5.99 -3.46 -2.52
C GLY A 358 -5.70 -2.45 -1.41
N TYR A 359 -4.57 -2.61 -0.71
CA TYR A 359 -4.17 -1.70 0.37
C TYR A 359 -3.86 -0.29 -0.13
N LEU A 360 -3.16 -0.15 -1.26
CA LEU A 360 -2.80 1.16 -1.78
C LEU A 360 -4.00 1.90 -2.36
N ALA A 361 -4.94 1.21 -3.01
CA ALA A 361 -6.19 1.83 -3.44
C ALA A 361 -6.87 2.53 -2.24
N VAL A 362 -7.08 1.80 -1.15
CA VAL A 362 -7.65 2.35 0.09
C VAL A 362 -6.79 3.47 0.68
N ALA A 363 -5.48 3.26 0.80
CA ALA A 363 -4.59 4.21 1.44
C ALA A 363 -4.58 5.58 0.76
N PHE A 364 -4.51 5.62 -0.58
CA PHE A 364 -4.55 6.88 -1.32
C PHE A 364 -5.89 7.61 -1.09
N MET A 365 -7.03 6.90 -1.17
CA MET A 365 -8.35 7.51 -0.94
C MET A 365 -8.50 8.13 0.45
N VAL A 366 -7.88 7.54 1.47
CA VAL A 366 -7.93 8.06 2.84
C VAL A 366 -6.80 9.05 3.15
N GLY A 367 -6.28 9.73 2.12
CA GLY A 367 -5.39 10.88 2.27
C GLY A 367 -3.90 10.55 2.37
N ARG A 368 -3.47 9.30 2.10
CA ARG A 368 -2.04 9.00 1.99
C ARG A 368 -1.51 9.53 0.64
N GLY A 369 -0.75 10.62 0.67
CA GLY A 369 -0.20 11.23 -0.54
C GLY A 369 1.07 10.58 -1.11
N VAL A 370 1.78 9.72 -0.35
CA VAL A 370 3.06 9.12 -0.79
C VAL A 370 3.33 7.75 -0.18
N THR A 371 3.97 6.86 -0.95
CA THR A 371 4.43 5.53 -0.51
C THR A 371 5.89 5.56 -0.07
N ILE A 372 6.35 4.48 0.60
CA ILE A 372 7.76 4.36 1.05
C ILE A 372 8.73 4.40 -0.15
N GLY A 373 8.36 3.77 -1.27
CA GLY A 373 9.14 3.77 -2.53
C GLY A 373 9.00 5.05 -3.35
N GLY A 374 8.44 6.13 -2.79
CA GLY A 374 8.41 7.46 -3.42
C GLY A 374 7.28 7.70 -4.43
N PHE A 375 6.39 6.74 -4.69
CA PHE A 375 5.20 7.01 -5.51
C PHE A 375 4.27 7.98 -4.77
N ALA A 376 4.07 9.16 -5.34
CA ALA A 376 3.24 10.23 -4.81
C ALA A 376 2.08 10.57 -5.76
N GLY A 377 0.96 11.01 -5.21
CA GLY A 377 -0.18 11.48 -5.99
C GLY A 377 -1.50 11.45 -5.22
N SER A 378 -2.56 11.86 -5.89
CA SER A 378 -3.91 11.99 -5.34
C SER A 378 -4.82 10.82 -5.72
N PRO A 379 -5.95 10.62 -5.01
CA PRO A 379 -6.94 9.63 -5.38
C PRO A 379 -7.43 9.74 -6.83
N ARG A 380 -7.50 10.95 -7.40
CA ARG A 380 -7.96 11.19 -8.78
C ARG A 380 -6.97 10.68 -9.83
N GLU A 381 -5.68 10.64 -9.52
CA GLU A 381 -4.63 10.16 -10.42
C GLU A 381 -4.54 8.63 -10.42
N LEU A 382 -5.33 7.96 -9.55
CA LEU A 382 -5.32 6.52 -9.37
C LEU A 382 -3.87 6.00 -9.15
N THR A 383 -3.05 6.71 -8.37
CA THR A 383 -1.59 6.46 -8.24
C THR A 383 -1.24 5.01 -7.90
N TRP A 384 -2.13 4.26 -7.26
CA TRP A 384 -1.95 2.82 -7.03
C TRP A 384 -1.87 1.99 -8.32
N HIS A 385 -2.45 2.45 -9.44
CA HIS A 385 -2.27 1.87 -10.77
C HIS A 385 -0.85 2.02 -11.29
N THR A 386 -0.18 3.13 -10.98
CA THR A 386 1.24 3.35 -11.30
C THR A 386 2.11 2.40 -10.49
N VAL A 387 1.80 2.20 -9.21
CA VAL A 387 2.50 1.23 -8.35
C VAL A 387 2.31 -0.20 -8.86
N ASP A 388 1.07 -0.57 -9.23
CA ASP A 388 0.74 -1.86 -9.82
C ASP A 388 1.51 -2.12 -11.14
N ALA A 389 1.62 -1.10 -11.99
CA ALA A 389 2.42 -1.17 -13.21
C ALA A 389 3.92 -1.33 -12.90
N ALA A 390 4.46 -0.59 -11.93
CA ALA A 390 5.85 -0.71 -11.52
C ALA A 390 6.19 -2.10 -10.93
N LEU A 391 5.29 -2.67 -10.12
CA LEU A 391 5.40 -4.04 -9.61
C LEU A 391 5.36 -5.07 -10.75
N THR A 392 4.50 -4.85 -11.74
CA THR A 392 4.38 -5.72 -12.92
C THR A 392 5.64 -5.66 -13.79
N ALA A 393 6.18 -4.47 -14.03
CA ALA A 393 7.40 -4.27 -14.80
C ALA A 393 8.61 -4.93 -14.12
N SER A 394 8.84 -4.65 -12.83
CA SER A 394 9.95 -5.27 -12.07
C SER A 394 9.85 -6.80 -12.04
N ARG A 395 8.63 -7.36 -11.97
CA ARG A 395 8.42 -8.80 -12.06
C ARG A 395 8.76 -9.33 -13.46
N ALA A 396 8.32 -8.66 -14.51
CA ALA A 396 8.56 -9.06 -15.90
C ALA A 396 10.05 -9.06 -16.27
N GLU A 397 10.87 -8.24 -15.62
CA GLU A 397 12.34 -8.26 -15.79
C GLU A 397 13.00 -9.59 -15.36
N ARG A 398 12.27 -10.43 -14.62
CA ARG A 398 12.71 -11.77 -14.18
C ARG A 398 12.21 -12.89 -15.08
N ASP A 399 11.41 -12.58 -16.10
CA ASP A 399 10.95 -13.53 -17.10
C ASP A 399 11.64 -13.25 -18.44
N PRO A 400 12.13 -14.26 -19.19
CA PRO A 400 12.74 -14.04 -20.51
C PRO A 400 11.68 -13.85 -21.60
N ALA A 401 10.40 -14.10 -21.30
CA ALA A 401 9.30 -14.00 -22.24
C ALA A 401 8.35 -12.86 -21.82
N PRO A 402 7.94 -11.99 -22.76
CA PRO A 402 6.92 -11.00 -22.45
C PRO A 402 5.63 -11.75 -22.14
N ALA A 403 5.16 -11.67 -20.89
CA ALA A 403 3.78 -11.96 -20.58
C ALA A 403 2.93 -10.93 -21.33
N ALA A 404 2.56 -11.24 -22.57
CA ALA A 404 1.57 -10.48 -23.30
C ALA A 404 0.34 -10.40 -22.41
N LEU A 405 -0.03 -9.18 -22.01
CA LEU A 405 -1.32 -8.90 -21.41
C LEU A 405 -2.37 -9.44 -22.39
N ARG A 406 -2.96 -10.59 -22.06
CA ARG A 406 -4.15 -11.04 -22.76
C ARG A 406 -5.17 -9.92 -22.62
N PRO A 407 -5.76 -9.42 -23.72
CA PRO A 407 -6.82 -8.44 -23.61
C PRO A 407 -7.92 -9.01 -22.72
N ALA A 408 -8.58 -8.12 -21.98
CA ALA A 408 -9.78 -8.45 -21.20
C ALA A 408 -10.73 -9.29 -22.07
N PRO A 409 -11.46 -10.27 -21.48
CA PRO A 409 -12.36 -11.11 -22.26
C PRO A 409 -13.27 -10.22 -23.11
N ALA A 410 -13.28 -10.48 -24.42
CA ALA A 410 -14.16 -9.82 -25.35
C ALA A 410 -15.61 -10.02 -24.90
N ALA A 411 -16.42 -8.98 -25.05
CA ALA A 411 -17.85 -9.02 -24.75
C ALA A 411 -18.49 -10.25 -25.41
N VAL A 412 -19.17 -11.07 -24.60
CA VAL A 412 -20.00 -12.17 -25.09
C VAL A 412 -21.09 -11.59 -26.01
N PRO A 413 -21.35 -12.17 -27.20
CA PRO A 413 -22.40 -11.67 -28.09
C PRO A 413 -23.76 -11.65 -27.38
N GLY A 414 -24.45 -10.53 -27.51
CA GLY A 414 -25.67 -10.22 -26.77
C GLY A 414 -26.78 -11.24 -26.97
N ARG A 415 -27.23 -11.83 -25.86
CA ARG A 415 -28.63 -12.23 -25.70
C ARG A 415 -29.53 -11.00 -25.84
N PRO A 416 -30.78 -11.13 -26.31
CA PRO A 416 -31.68 -10.01 -26.53
C PRO A 416 -31.82 -9.16 -25.27
N VAL A 417 -31.76 -7.84 -25.46
CA VAL A 417 -31.77 -6.81 -24.41
C VAL A 417 -32.97 -7.03 -23.48
N ARG A 418 -32.68 -7.51 -22.26
CA ARG A 418 -33.59 -7.46 -21.12
C ARG A 418 -33.33 -6.17 -20.34
N ARG A 419 -34.34 -5.71 -19.59
CA ARG A 419 -34.25 -4.63 -18.60
C ARG A 419 -32.97 -4.78 -17.76
N GLY A 420 -32.26 -3.68 -17.51
CA GLY A 420 -31.03 -3.63 -16.72
C GLY A 420 -30.86 -2.25 -16.08
N PRO A 421 -30.01 -2.11 -15.06
CA PRO A 421 -29.78 -0.84 -14.37
C PRO A 421 -29.05 0.18 -15.24
N GLY A 422 -29.39 1.45 -15.09
CA GLY A 422 -28.68 2.58 -15.71
C GLY A 422 -27.52 3.09 -14.84
N LEU A 423 -26.86 4.15 -15.32
CA LEU A 423 -25.79 4.81 -14.55
C LEU A 423 -26.31 5.40 -13.23
N ALA A 424 -27.53 5.94 -13.23
CA ALA A 424 -28.19 6.49 -12.06
C ALA A 424 -28.37 5.42 -10.97
N ASP A 425 -28.89 4.24 -11.34
CA ASP A 425 -29.09 3.13 -10.42
C ASP A 425 -27.74 2.67 -9.86
N LEU A 426 -26.73 2.49 -10.72
CA LEU A 426 -25.39 2.12 -10.26
C LEU A 426 -24.86 3.13 -9.22
N ALA A 427 -24.91 4.43 -9.51
CA ALA A 427 -24.39 5.48 -8.62
C ALA A 427 -25.12 5.59 -7.27
N GLU A 428 -26.40 5.21 -7.19
CA GLU A 428 -27.14 5.16 -5.92
C GLU A 428 -26.62 4.06 -4.99
N HIS A 429 -26.16 2.93 -5.55
CA HIS A 429 -25.76 1.74 -4.80
C HIS A 429 -24.28 1.78 -4.39
N ASN A 430 -23.92 2.77 -3.56
CA ASN A 430 -22.60 2.90 -2.93
C ASN A 430 -22.65 3.09 -1.40
N ASP A 431 -23.74 2.67 -0.76
CA ASP A 431 -23.95 2.80 0.68
C ASP A 431 -24.80 1.63 1.25
N ASP A 432 -24.93 1.58 2.57
CA ASP A 432 -25.67 0.49 3.24
C ASP A 432 -27.20 0.60 3.07
N GLU A 433 -27.73 1.77 2.68
CA GLU A 433 -29.17 1.99 2.49
C GLU A 433 -29.64 1.39 1.16
N HIS A 434 -28.89 1.64 0.09
CA HIS A 434 -29.24 1.17 -1.26
C HIS A 434 -28.59 -0.18 -1.58
N GLY A 435 -27.50 -0.53 -0.91
CA GLY A 435 -26.67 -1.69 -1.21
C GLY A 435 -25.41 -1.31 -1.99
N TRP A 436 -24.54 -2.29 -2.20
CA TRP A 436 -23.21 -2.11 -2.75
C TRP A 436 -23.11 -2.73 -4.14
N TRP A 437 -23.23 -1.94 -5.20
CA TRP A 437 -23.12 -2.40 -6.58
C TRP A 437 -21.84 -1.91 -7.24
N LEU A 438 -21.35 -2.64 -8.23
CA LEU A 438 -20.25 -2.22 -9.11
C LEU A 438 -20.46 -2.77 -10.51
N ALA A 439 -19.95 -2.07 -11.53
CA ALA A 439 -19.96 -2.59 -12.89
C ALA A 439 -18.63 -3.26 -13.26
N VAL A 440 -18.67 -4.42 -13.92
CA VAL A 440 -17.51 -5.13 -14.47
C VAL A 440 -17.88 -5.67 -15.84
N GLY A 441 -17.08 -5.33 -16.86
CA GLY A 441 -17.29 -5.83 -18.22
C GLY A 441 -18.65 -5.46 -18.81
N GLY A 442 -19.18 -4.29 -18.47
CA GLY A 442 -20.49 -3.81 -18.96
C GLY A 442 -21.70 -4.45 -18.26
N ARG A 443 -21.50 -5.17 -17.16
CA ARG A 443 -22.58 -5.73 -16.33
C ARG A 443 -22.51 -5.20 -14.91
N VAL A 444 -23.66 -5.02 -14.28
CA VAL A 444 -23.78 -4.58 -12.88
C VAL A 444 -23.89 -5.78 -11.96
N HIS A 445 -23.17 -5.72 -10.86
CA HIS A 445 -23.09 -6.78 -9.86
C HIS A 445 -23.42 -6.24 -8.47
N ASP A 446 -24.36 -6.89 -7.78
CA ASP A 446 -24.65 -6.63 -6.37
C ASP A 446 -23.69 -7.43 -5.49
N VAL A 447 -22.72 -6.73 -4.91
CA VAL A 447 -21.69 -7.32 -4.05
C VAL A 447 -22.00 -7.17 -2.57
N THR A 448 -23.20 -6.74 -2.19
CA THR A 448 -23.61 -6.49 -0.78
C THR A 448 -23.34 -7.70 0.11
N ALA A 449 -23.85 -8.87 -0.28
CA ALA A 449 -23.66 -10.12 0.48
C ALA A 449 -22.24 -10.70 0.37
N PHE A 450 -21.41 -10.19 -0.53
CA PHE A 450 -20.03 -10.62 -0.74
C PHE A 450 -19.01 -9.70 -0.07
N LEU A 451 -19.41 -8.48 0.30
CA LEU A 451 -18.53 -7.43 0.79
C LEU A 451 -17.57 -7.88 1.90
N GLN A 452 -18.11 -8.57 2.92
CA GLN A 452 -17.34 -9.05 4.07
C GLN A 452 -16.52 -10.31 3.80
N ARG A 453 -16.85 -11.05 2.72
CA ARG A 453 -16.18 -12.30 2.32
C ARG A 453 -15.09 -12.08 1.29
N HIS A 454 -15.02 -10.90 0.69
CA HIS A 454 -14.03 -10.58 -0.33
C HIS A 454 -12.61 -10.74 0.23
N PRO A 455 -11.73 -11.55 -0.41
CA PRO A 455 -10.36 -11.78 0.08
C PRO A 455 -9.50 -10.51 0.18
N GLY A 456 -9.79 -9.49 -0.64
CA GLY A 456 -9.15 -8.17 -0.55
C GLY A 456 -9.79 -7.24 0.49
N GLY A 457 -10.79 -7.72 1.22
CA GLY A 457 -11.53 -6.98 2.25
C GLY A 457 -12.67 -6.13 1.68
N ALA A 458 -13.51 -5.64 2.59
CA ALA A 458 -14.65 -4.80 2.27
C ALA A 458 -14.25 -3.40 1.76
N ALA A 459 -13.16 -2.83 2.31
CA ALA A 459 -12.75 -1.45 2.02
C ALA A 459 -12.45 -1.22 0.52
N VAL A 460 -11.85 -2.19 -0.16
CA VAL A 460 -11.57 -2.08 -1.61
C VAL A 460 -12.82 -2.20 -2.47
N LEU A 461 -13.86 -2.91 -2.02
CA LEU A 461 -15.14 -2.93 -2.73
C LEU A 461 -15.90 -1.62 -2.52
N ARG A 462 -15.94 -1.11 -1.28
CA ARG A 462 -16.53 0.21 -0.95
C ARG A 462 -15.87 1.34 -1.72
N ALA A 463 -14.57 1.25 -1.99
CA ALA A 463 -13.85 2.18 -2.84
C ALA A 463 -14.41 2.32 -4.26
N HIS A 464 -14.91 1.21 -4.82
CA HIS A 464 -15.34 1.10 -6.21
C HIS A 464 -16.86 0.94 -6.35
N ALA A 465 -17.60 1.05 -5.24
CA ALA A 465 -19.05 0.91 -5.28
C ALA A 465 -19.70 2.10 -5.98
N GLY A 466 -20.77 1.84 -6.71
CA GLY A 466 -21.43 2.77 -7.61
C GLY A 466 -20.62 3.22 -8.82
N LEU A 467 -19.58 2.48 -9.19
CA LEU A 467 -18.64 2.81 -10.27
C LEU A 467 -18.41 1.64 -11.22
N ASP A 468 -17.86 1.94 -12.39
CA ASP A 468 -17.29 0.92 -13.28
C ASP A 468 -15.90 0.51 -12.77
N ALA A 469 -15.84 -0.69 -12.20
CA ALA A 469 -14.64 -1.29 -11.63
C ALA A 469 -13.89 -2.19 -12.64
N THR A 470 -14.25 -2.21 -13.93
CA THR A 470 -13.69 -3.14 -14.94
C THR A 470 -12.17 -3.13 -14.96
N THR A 471 -11.56 -1.94 -14.99
CA THR A 471 -10.09 -1.80 -15.01
C THR A 471 -9.46 -2.30 -13.71
N ALA A 472 -10.00 -1.93 -12.56
CA ALA A 472 -9.50 -2.35 -11.25
C ALA A 472 -9.63 -3.88 -11.09
N PHE A 473 -10.75 -4.45 -11.51
CA PHE A 473 -11.02 -5.87 -11.52
C PHE A 473 -10.02 -6.62 -12.41
N GLY A 474 -9.83 -6.19 -13.66
CA GLY A 474 -8.93 -6.83 -14.61
C GLY A 474 -7.48 -6.91 -14.11
N ARG A 475 -6.99 -5.88 -13.42
CA ARG A 475 -5.62 -5.84 -12.86
C ARG A 475 -5.38 -6.91 -11.80
N VAL A 476 -6.37 -7.19 -10.96
CA VAL A 476 -6.24 -8.14 -9.83
C VAL A 476 -6.70 -9.55 -10.20
N HIS A 477 -7.73 -9.65 -11.03
CA HIS A 477 -8.46 -10.89 -11.29
C HIS A 477 -8.30 -11.42 -12.72
N GLY A 478 -7.67 -10.67 -13.63
CA GLY A 478 -7.46 -11.07 -15.02
C GLY A 478 -6.81 -12.43 -15.15
N GLY A 479 -7.38 -13.28 -16.03
CA GLY A 479 -6.87 -14.63 -16.32
C GLY A 479 -7.14 -15.69 -15.25
N ARG A 480 -7.91 -15.39 -14.20
CA ARG A 480 -8.24 -16.37 -13.13
C ARG A 480 -9.65 -16.95 -13.31
N PRO A 481 -9.85 -18.25 -13.03
CA PRO A 481 -11.17 -18.87 -13.08
C PRO A 481 -12.06 -18.51 -11.86
N GLY A 482 -11.45 -18.28 -10.68
CA GLY A 482 -12.18 -18.10 -9.41
C GLY A 482 -13.24 -16.98 -9.35
N PRO A 483 -12.99 -15.77 -9.90
CA PRO A 483 -13.97 -14.69 -9.89
C PRO A 483 -15.26 -14.98 -10.67
N GLY A 484 -15.23 -15.88 -11.66
CA GLY A 484 -16.36 -16.13 -12.56
C GLY A 484 -17.62 -16.59 -11.83
N HIS A 485 -17.48 -17.47 -10.83
CA HIS A 485 -18.61 -17.93 -10.02
C HIS A 485 -19.21 -16.80 -9.18
N VAL A 486 -18.38 -15.92 -8.62
CA VAL A 486 -18.86 -14.77 -7.85
C VAL A 486 -19.63 -13.83 -8.75
N LEU A 487 -19.07 -13.46 -9.91
CA LEU A 487 -19.73 -12.58 -10.87
C LEU A 487 -21.07 -13.15 -11.36
N ALA A 488 -21.16 -14.47 -11.59
CA ALA A 488 -22.40 -15.12 -11.97
C ALA A 488 -23.45 -15.07 -10.84
N GLY A 489 -23.03 -15.24 -9.59
CA GLY A 489 -23.92 -15.21 -8.43
C GLY A 489 -24.35 -13.81 -7.97
N THR A 490 -23.68 -12.75 -8.45
CA THR A 490 -23.99 -11.35 -8.11
C THR A 490 -24.56 -10.56 -9.28
N ASP A 491 -24.75 -11.18 -10.45
CA ASP A 491 -25.19 -10.50 -11.68
C ASP A 491 -26.60 -9.91 -11.55
N VAL A 492 -26.70 -8.59 -11.66
CA VAL A 492 -27.98 -7.85 -11.69
C VAL A 492 -28.47 -7.70 -13.12
N GLY A 493 -27.56 -7.51 -14.09
CA GLY A 493 -27.91 -7.32 -15.49
C GLY A 493 -26.89 -6.48 -16.27
N PRO A 494 -27.13 -6.23 -17.58
CA PRO A 494 -26.30 -5.33 -18.37
C PRO A 494 -26.44 -3.88 -17.86
N LEU A 495 -25.33 -3.14 -17.81
CA LEU A 495 -25.36 -1.70 -17.56
C LEU A 495 -25.93 -1.01 -18.80
N LEU A 496 -27.13 -0.43 -18.67
CA LEU A 496 -27.78 0.27 -19.77
C LEU A 496 -27.17 1.65 -19.97
N ARG A 497 -27.03 2.03 -21.24
CA ARG A 497 -26.72 3.39 -21.65
C ARG A 497 -27.82 3.91 -22.56
N PRO A 498 -28.32 5.13 -22.36
CA PRO A 498 -29.36 5.68 -23.21
C PRO A 498 -28.86 5.81 -24.66
N ARG A 499 -29.75 5.51 -25.60
CA ARG A 499 -29.51 5.73 -27.04
C ARG A 499 -29.69 7.21 -27.33
N LEU A 500 -28.58 7.94 -27.29
CA LEU A 500 -28.49 9.38 -27.55
C LEU A 500 -27.69 9.62 -28.83
N THR A 501 -28.13 10.60 -29.60
CA THR A 501 -27.40 11.15 -30.75
C THR A 501 -26.98 12.58 -30.44
N LEU A 502 -27.94 13.49 -30.30
CA LEU A 502 -27.72 14.90 -30.05
C LEU A 502 -27.23 15.17 -28.62
N ALA A 503 -27.83 14.52 -27.63
CA ALA A 503 -27.53 14.76 -26.22
C ALA A 503 -26.31 13.97 -25.69
N ARG A 504 -25.67 13.14 -26.53
CA ARG A 504 -24.53 12.28 -26.14
C ARG A 504 -23.41 13.07 -25.47
N PRO A 505 -22.91 14.19 -26.05
CA PRO A 505 -21.76 14.88 -25.47
C PRO A 505 -22.05 15.48 -24.09
N LEU A 506 -23.29 15.93 -23.85
CA LEU A 506 -23.73 16.44 -22.55
C LEU A 506 -23.94 15.32 -21.53
N HIS A 507 -24.55 14.21 -21.96
CA HIS A 507 -24.68 13.01 -21.13
C HIS A 507 -23.31 12.53 -20.65
N ASP A 508 -22.29 12.48 -21.51
CA ASP A 508 -20.97 12.00 -21.14
C ASP A 508 -20.31 12.92 -20.09
N ALA A 509 -20.42 14.26 -20.27
CA ALA A 509 -19.96 15.20 -19.26
C ALA A 509 -20.72 15.10 -17.92
N TRP A 510 -22.02 14.77 -17.98
CA TRP A 510 -22.84 14.54 -16.79
C TRP A 510 -22.43 13.25 -16.08
N ALA A 511 -22.20 12.18 -16.85
CA ALA A 511 -21.73 10.89 -16.35
C ALA A 511 -20.36 11.04 -15.65
N ASP A 512 -19.42 11.77 -16.27
CA ASP A 512 -18.10 12.05 -15.69
C ASP A 512 -18.22 12.80 -14.35
N ALA A 513 -19.10 13.79 -14.26
CA ALA A 513 -19.36 14.50 -13.01
C ALA A 513 -19.98 13.58 -11.95
N LEU A 514 -20.96 12.74 -12.30
CA LEU A 514 -21.56 11.80 -11.37
C LEU A 514 -20.53 10.79 -10.85
N THR A 515 -19.75 10.19 -11.73
CA THR A 515 -18.65 9.27 -11.40
C THR A 515 -17.60 9.93 -10.50
N GLY A 516 -17.18 11.15 -10.82
CA GLY A 516 -16.22 11.90 -10.01
C GLY A 516 -16.73 12.21 -8.59
N LEU A 517 -18.03 12.50 -8.45
CA LEU A 517 -18.64 12.75 -7.15
C LEU A 517 -18.80 11.47 -6.33
N VAL A 518 -19.22 10.35 -6.95
CA VAL A 518 -19.31 9.04 -6.28
C VAL A 518 -17.93 8.61 -5.76
N HIS A 519 -16.86 8.82 -6.54
CA HIS A 519 -15.50 8.62 -6.07
C HIS A 519 -15.15 9.45 -4.82
N LEU A 520 -15.51 10.74 -4.80
CA LEU A 520 -15.31 11.60 -3.63
C LEU A 520 -16.13 11.11 -2.43
N GLN A 521 -17.35 10.65 -2.64
CA GLN A 521 -18.20 10.11 -1.57
C GLN A 521 -17.62 8.83 -0.97
N ASN A 522 -17.17 7.89 -1.80
CA ASN A 522 -16.53 6.65 -1.36
C ASN A 522 -15.26 6.94 -0.56
N ALA A 523 -14.42 7.87 -1.06
CA ALA A 523 -13.20 8.29 -0.37
C ALA A 523 -13.51 8.92 0.99
N PHE A 524 -14.49 9.83 1.07
CA PHE A 524 -14.93 10.44 2.32
C PHE A 524 -15.44 9.41 3.32
N GLY A 525 -16.30 8.48 2.88
CA GLY A 525 -16.86 7.43 3.74
C GLY A 525 -15.77 6.50 4.30
N LEU A 526 -14.81 6.08 3.46
CA LEU A 526 -13.67 5.29 3.90
C LEU A 526 -12.78 6.06 4.89
N ASP A 527 -12.48 7.33 4.62
CA ASP A 527 -11.63 8.15 5.48
C ASP A 527 -12.28 8.37 6.85
N ARG A 528 -13.56 8.76 6.86
CA ARG A 528 -14.38 8.94 8.06
C ARG A 528 -14.48 7.66 8.89
N SER A 529 -14.40 6.48 8.26
CA SER A 529 -14.50 5.18 8.95
C SER A 529 -13.37 4.90 9.96
N PHE A 530 -12.28 5.69 9.95
CA PHE A 530 -11.25 5.63 11.01
C PHE A 530 -11.81 5.97 12.40
N GLY A 531 -12.89 6.76 12.47
CA GLY A 531 -13.63 7.09 13.68
C GLY A 531 -14.97 6.35 13.81
N ARG A 532 -15.19 5.23 13.11
CA ARG A 532 -16.52 4.57 13.03
C ARG A 532 -17.15 4.21 14.37
N ASP A 533 -16.35 3.98 15.40
CA ASP A 533 -16.78 3.56 16.74
C ASP A 533 -16.88 4.75 17.72
N THR A 534 -16.63 5.97 17.23
CA THR A 534 -16.62 7.19 18.04
C THR A 534 -17.85 8.07 17.79
N ASP A 535 -18.05 9.05 18.67
CA ASP A 535 -19.08 10.08 18.55
C ASP A 535 -18.94 10.95 17.28
N LEU A 536 -17.79 10.87 16.59
CA LEU A 536 -17.55 11.49 15.29
C LEU A 536 -18.36 10.83 14.18
N CYS A 537 -18.76 9.57 14.30
CA CYS A 537 -19.54 8.86 13.27
C CYS A 537 -20.92 8.41 13.75
N ARG A 538 -21.09 8.16 15.04
CA ARG A 538 -22.34 7.63 15.60
C ARG A 538 -22.77 8.43 16.83
N PRO A 539 -24.02 8.90 16.93
CA PRO A 539 -24.54 9.45 18.21
C PRO A 539 -24.34 8.44 19.34
N GLY A 540 -23.77 8.89 20.47
CA GLY A 540 -23.50 8.03 21.63
C GLY A 540 -22.29 7.08 21.48
N GLY A 541 -21.49 7.21 20.42
CA GLY A 541 -20.22 6.47 20.29
C GLY A 541 -19.18 6.89 21.32
N ALA A 542 -18.05 6.17 21.37
CA ALA A 542 -16.95 6.49 22.28
C ALA A 542 -16.33 7.86 21.97
N ARG A 543 -15.65 8.47 22.94
CA ARG A 543 -14.86 9.68 22.67
C ARG A 543 -13.67 9.32 21.75
N PRO A 544 -13.40 10.08 20.67
CA PRO A 544 -12.24 9.84 19.82
C PRO A 544 -10.93 10.10 20.59
N SER A 545 -9.89 9.34 20.24
CA SER A 545 -8.53 9.71 20.63
C SER A 545 -8.11 11.05 19.99
N ALA A 546 -7.06 11.69 20.51
CA ALA A 546 -6.54 12.91 19.90
C ALA A 546 -6.11 12.66 18.45
N LEU A 547 -5.52 11.50 18.15
CA LEU A 547 -5.17 11.09 16.79
C LEU A 547 -6.41 10.96 15.90
N GLN A 548 -7.49 10.32 16.38
CA GLN A 548 -8.73 10.23 15.60
C GLN A 548 -9.34 11.61 15.35
N ALA A 549 -9.33 12.50 16.34
CA ALA A 549 -9.79 13.87 16.19
C ALA A 549 -8.93 14.68 15.21
N ASP A 550 -7.61 14.56 15.28
CA ASP A 550 -6.65 15.18 14.34
C ASP A 550 -6.91 14.71 12.91
N ARG A 551 -7.01 13.40 12.68
CA ARG A 551 -7.28 12.84 11.34
C ARG A 551 -8.66 13.22 10.83
N ALA A 552 -9.67 13.27 11.70
CA ALA A 552 -11.01 13.71 11.32
C ALA A 552 -11.05 15.21 10.98
N ALA A 553 -10.27 16.05 11.67
CA ALA A 553 -10.15 17.46 11.34
C ALA A 553 -9.49 17.68 9.98
N ASP A 554 -8.41 16.93 9.68
CA ASP A 554 -7.80 16.89 8.35
C ASP A 554 -8.81 16.45 7.26
N THR A 555 -9.59 15.39 7.52
CA THR A 555 -10.62 14.92 6.58
C THR A 555 -11.70 15.97 6.35
N ALA A 556 -12.19 16.64 7.40
CA ALA A 556 -13.16 17.72 7.27
C ALA A 556 -12.60 18.88 6.43
N ALA A 557 -11.34 19.26 6.64
CA ALA A 557 -10.69 20.33 5.89
C ALA A 557 -10.47 19.95 4.41
N ARG A 558 -9.83 18.82 4.12
CA ARG A 558 -9.57 18.38 2.74
C ARG A 558 -10.85 18.24 1.93
N PHE A 559 -11.89 17.61 2.48
CA PHE A 559 -13.12 17.43 1.72
C PHE A 559 -13.98 18.70 1.67
N GLY A 560 -14.20 19.34 2.83
CA GLY A 560 -15.11 20.46 2.96
C GLY A 560 -14.59 21.76 2.35
N ASP A 561 -13.29 22.02 2.49
CA ASP A 561 -12.66 23.31 2.21
C ASP A 561 -11.81 23.28 0.93
N GLU A 562 -11.39 22.11 0.46
CA GLU A 562 -10.56 21.97 -0.75
C GLU A 562 -11.26 21.16 -1.87
N TYR A 563 -11.59 19.89 -1.64
CA TYR A 563 -12.00 18.97 -2.71
C TYR A 563 -13.39 19.29 -3.25
N LEU A 564 -14.38 19.52 -2.40
CA LEU A 564 -15.73 19.84 -2.84
C LEU A 564 -15.83 21.22 -3.51
N PRO A 565 -15.22 22.31 -2.98
CA PRO A 565 -15.17 23.59 -3.69
C PRO A 565 -14.46 23.50 -5.04
N ARG A 566 -13.31 22.78 -5.10
CA ARG A 566 -12.60 22.56 -6.36
C ARG A 566 -13.43 21.76 -7.37
N PHE A 567 -14.10 20.69 -6.92
CA PHE A 567 -14.98 19.90 -7.77
C PHE A 567 -16.15 20.72 -8.31
N ALA A 568 -16.74 21.60 -7.49
CA ALA A 568 -17.78 22.52 -7.93
C ALA A 568 -17.28 23.47 -9.02
N ALA A 569 -16.06 24.00 -8.88
CA ALA A 569 -15.46 24.94 -9.82
C ALA A 569 -15.02 24.27 -11.14
N GLU A 570 -14.38 23.09 -11.06
CA GLU A 570 -13.73 22.44 -12.19
C GLU A 570 -14.64 21.47 -12.96
N ALA A 571 -15.66 20.90 -12.32
CA ALA A 571 -16.55 19.92 -12.94
C ALA A 571 -18.00 20.43 -13.05
N LEU A 572 -18.60 20.87 -11.94
CA LEU A 572 -20.03 21.20 -11.93
C LEU A 572 -20.35 22.54 -12.61
N ALA A 573 -19.53 23.58 -12.41
CA ALA A 573 -19.76 24.87 -13.06
C ALA A 573 -19.61 24.80 -14.60
N PRO A 574 -18.59 24.14 -15.16
CA PRO A 574 -18.52 23.89 -16.60
C PRO A 574 -19.70 23.06 -17.13
N LEU A 575 -20.14 22.03 -16.40
CA LEU A 575 -21.32 21.24 -16.74
C LEU A 575 -22.58 22.12 -16.79
N ALA A 576 -22.84 22.90 -15.76
CA ALA A 576 -24.01 23.79 -15.70
C ALA A 576 -23.99 24.84 -16.83
N ALA A 577 -22.84 25.42 -17.13
CA ALA A 577 -22.66 26.35 -18.25
C ALA A 577 -22.92 25.67 -19.60
N ARG A 578 -22.54 24.39 -19.75
CA ARG A 578 -22.81 23.59 -20.94
C ARG A 578 -24.30 23.32 -21.12
N VAL A 579 -24.98 22.90 -20.05
CA VAL A 579 -26.44 22.67 -20.07
C VAL A 579 -27.18 23.94 -20.52
N LEU A 580 -26.82 25.11 -20.00
CA LEU A 580 -27.42 26.39 -20.41
C LEU A 580 -27.32 26.65 -21.91
N ARG A 581 -26.13 26.42 -22.49
CA ARG A 581 -25.88 26.64 -23.92
C ARG A 581 -26.72 25.68 -24.76
N GLU A 582 -26.77 24.41 -24.37
CA GLU A 582 -27.48 23.38 -25.12
C GLU A 582 -29.01 23.49 -24.98
N GLN A 583 -29.52 24.08 -23.90
CA GLN A 583 -30.96 24.36 -23.70
C GLN A 583 -31.40 25.76 -24.17
N GLY A 584 -30.54 26.53 -24.85
CA GLY A 584 -30.90 27.83 -25.43
C GLY A 584 -31.14 28.95 -24.40
N ALA A 585 -30.69 28.81 -23.16
CA ALA A 585 -30.77 29.85 -22.15
C ALA A 585 -29.65 30.89 -22.36
N ALA A 586 -29.93 32.18 -22.10
CA ALA A 586 -28.95 33.26 -22.24
C ALA A 586 -27.63 32.90 -21.50
N PRO A 587 -26.45 33.13 -22.10
CA PRO A 587 -25.19 32.63 -21.54
C PRO A 587 -24.91 33.26 -20.18
N ARG A 588 -25.06 32.44 -19.13
CA ARG A 588 -24.73 32.78 -17.75
C ARG A 588 -23.50 31.98 -17.33
N GLY A 589 -22.46 32.66 -16.89
CA GLY A 589 -21.30 32.05 -16.26
C GLY A 589 -21.58 31.85 -14.78
N ILE A 590 -21.24 30.68 -14.25
CA ILE A 590 -21.29 30.39 -12.82
C ILE A 590 -19.84 30.40 -12.30
N ARG A 591 -19.55 31.26 -11.33
CA ARG A 591 -18.24 31.30 -10.66
C ARG A 591 -18.43 31.03 -9.17
N THR A 592 -17.63 30.14 -8.62
CA THR A 592 -17.49 29.95 -7.18
C THR A 592 -16.40 30.87 -6.64
N VAL A 593 -16.70 31.60 -5.57
CA VAL A 593 -15.75 32.46 -4.83
C VAL A 593 -15.48 31.81 -3.48
N PRO A 594 -14.23 31.65 -3.02
CA PRO A 594 -13.93 31.08 -1.71
C PRO A 594 -14.66 31.84 -0.59
N GLY A 595 -15.27 31.10 0.35
CA GLY A 595 -15.86 31.65 1.57
C GLY A 595 -15.19 31.06 2.82
N PRO A 596 -15.41 31.65 4.00
CA PRO A 596 -14.81 31.16 5.23
C PRO A 596 -15.31 29.75 5.58
N PRO A 597 -14.49 28.90 6.22
CA PRO A 597 -14.90 27.56 6.61
C PRO A 597 -16.06 27.63 7.61
N PRO A 598 -17.02 26.68 7.55
CA PRO A 598 -18.19 26.68 8.41
C PRO A 598 -17.81 26.49 9.89
N ALA A 599 -18.33 27.35 10.76
CA ALA A 599 -18.19 27.23 12.21
C ALA A 599 -18.99 26.03 12.75
N GLY A 600 -18.53 25.42 13.83
CA GLY A 600 -19.23 24.31 14.50
C GLY A 600 -18.28 23.25 15.04
N THR A 601 -18.85 22.24 15.71
CA THR A 601 -18.07 21.10 16.20
C THR A 601 -17.49 20.28 15.04
N LEU A 602 -16.44 19.50 15.30
CA LEU A 602 -15.81 18.66 14.29
C LEU A 602 -16.80 17.69 13.63
N ARG A 603 -17.66 17.05 14.44
CA ARG A 603 -18.74 16.20 13.95
C ARG A 603 -19.67 16.96 13.01
N HIS A 604 -20.11 18.16 13.41
CA HIS A 604 -21.00 18.97 12.57
C HIS A 604 -20.38 19.27 11.20
N ARG A 605 -19.07 19.58 11.15
CA ARG A 605 -18.34 19.80 9.89
C ARG A 605 -18.33 18.54 9.02
N LEU A 606 -18.06 17.36 9.59
CA LEU A 606 -18.11 16.10 8.86
C LEU A 606 -19.52 15.80 8.33
N ASP A 607 -20.55 15.96 9.16
CA ASP A 607 -21.95 15.76 8.76
C ASP A 607 -22.37 16.73 7.64
N LEU A 608 -21.83 17.95 7.65
CA LEU A 608 -22.06 18.91 6.57
C LEU A 608 -21.41 18.45 5.26
N VAL A 609 -20.18 17.93 5.29
CA VAL A 609 -19.52 17.35 4.10
C VAL A 609 -20.35 16.19 3.54
N GLU A 610 -20.82 15.30 4.41
CA GLU A 610 -21.65 14.15 4.04
C GLU A 610 -22.97 14.59 3.37
N ARG A 611 -23.69 15.55 3.98
CA ARG A 611 -24.92 16.11 3.40
C ARG A 611 -24.67 16.77 2.04
N ARG A 612 -23.57 17.50 1.87
CA ARG A 612 -23.20 18.15 0.61
C ARG A 612 -22.94 17.11 -0.49
N LEU A 613 -22.20 16.05 -0.18
CA LEU A 613 -21.95 14.93 -1.09
C LEU A 613 -23.27 14.25 -1.49
N ALA A 614 -24.08 13.85 -0.51
CA ALA A 614 -25.34 13.15 -0.75
C ALA A 614 -26.34 13.99 -1.57
N THR A 615 -26.51 15.26 -1.23
CA THR A 615 -27.44 16.16 -1.93
C THR A 615 -26.97 16.44 -3.37
N THR A 616 -25.67 16.65 -3.56
CA THR A 616 -25.10 16.83 -4.91
C THR A 616 -25.27 15.55 -5.74
N LYS A 617 -25.07 14.37 -5.14
CA LYS A 617 -25.28 13.06 -5.80
C LYS A 617 -26.72 12.92 -6.25
N ALA A 618 -27.69 13.19 -5.37
CA ALA A 618 -29.12 13.11 -5.70
C ALA A 618 -29.50 13.99 -6.90
N LEU A 619 -28.96 15.21 -6.99
CA LEU A 619 -29.19 16.11 -8.13
C LEU A 619 -28.61 15.56 -9.44
N LEU A 620 -27.40 15.01 -9.40
CA LEU A 620 -26.76 14.40 -10.57
C LEU A 620 -27.45 13.10 -10.98
N VAL A 621 -27.88 12.27 -10.03
CA VAL A 621 -28.67 11.06 -10.28
C VAL A 621 -30.01 11.39 -10.94
N ALA A 622 -30.71 12.42 -10.46
CA ALA A 622 -31.95 12.89 -11.08
C ALA A 622 -31.73 13.34 -12.54
N GLY A 623 -30.61 13.98 -12.84
CA GLY A 623 -30.27 14.36 -14.22
C GLY A 623 -29.92 13.16 -15.09
N ALA A 624 -29.16 12.18 -14.57
CA ALA A 624 -28.89 10.93 -15.27
C ALA A 624 -30.19 10.19 -15.63
N ARG A 625 -31.13 10.10 -14.68
CA ARG A 625 -32.49 9.56 -14.92
C ARG A 625 -33.26 10.32 -16.00
N ALA A 626 -33.06 11.64 -16.13
CA ALA A 626 -33.69 12.41 -17.18
C ALA A 626 -33.18 12.02 -18.57
N PHE A 627 -31.89 11.71 -18.73
CA PHE A 627 -31.38 11.15 -20.00
C PHE A 627 -31.97 9.76 -20.29
N ASP A 628 -32.09 8.91 -19.27
CA ASP A 628 -32.66 7.57 -19.42
C ASP A 628 -34.14 7.62 -19.83
N ALA A 629 -34.90 8.55 -19.25
CA ALA A 629 -36.34 8.70 -19.51
C ALA A 629 -36.65 9.39 -20.85
N TRP A 630 -35.88 10.43 -21.19
CA TRP A 630 -36.25 11.36 -22.27
C TRP A 630 -35.37 11.27 -23.52
N GLY A 631 -34.24 10.57 -23.45
CA GLY A 631 -33.31 10.48 -24.58
C GLY A 631 -32.86 11.86 -25.06
N ASP A 632 -32.79 12.06 -26.38
CA ASP A 632 -32.41 13.36 -26.96
C ASP A 632 -33.43 14.49 -26.68
N THR A 633 -34.68 14.17 -26.35
CA THR A 633 -35.71 15.19 -26.04
C THR A 633 -35.44 15.93 -24.73
N VAL A 634 -34.48 15.46 -23.92
CA VAL A 634 -34.05 16.11 -22.69
C VAL A 634 -33.47 17.51 -22.93
N LEU A 635 -32.93 17.78 -24.13
CA LEU A 635 -32.42 19.09 -24.51
C LEU A 635 -33.54 20.14 -24.61
N ALA A 636 -34.78 19.71 -24.88
CA ALA A 636 -35.95 20.59 -24.99
C ALA A 636 -36.80 20.66 -23.70
N ARG A 637 -36.49 19.84 -22.68
CA ARG A 637 -37.22 19.79 -21.40
C ARG A 637 -36.42 20.49 -20.30
N GLY A 638 -36.98 21.58 -19.75
CA GLY A 638 -36.27 22.67 -19.06
C GLY A 638 -35.66 22.42 -17.66
N ASP A 639 -35.49 21.18 -17.21
CA ASP A 639 -35.13 20.92 -15.80
C ASP A 639 -33.66 20.53 -15.56
N LEU A 640 -32.93 20.08 -16.59
CA LEU A 640 -31.50 19.75 -16.46
C LEU A 640 -30.68 20.95 -15.98
N TRP A 641 -30.97 22.15 -16.50
CA TRP A 641 -30.33 23.37 -16.04
C TRP A 641 -30.57 23.60 -14.55
N CYS A 642 -31.81 23.45 -14.08
CA CYS A 642 -32.15 23.63 -12.68
C CYS A 642 -31.38 22.66 -11.77
N LEU A 643 -31.23 21.39 -12.19
CA LEU A 643 -30.46 20.39 -11.45
C LEU A 643 -28.96 20.75 -11.41
N ALA A 644 -28.36 21.07 -12.56
CA ALA A 644 -26.94 21.41 -12.64
C ALA A 644 -26.62 22.72 -11.90
N ALA A 645 -27.46 23.74 -12.04
CA ALA A 645 -27.30 25.03 -11.36
C ALA A 645 -27.43 24.90 -9.84
N ARG A 646 -28.31 24.03 -9.34
CA ARG A 646 -28.47 23.76 -7.89
C ARG A 646 -27.32 22.93 -7.33
N ALA A 647 -26.73 22.04 -8.12
CA ALA A 647 -25.63 21.19 -7.68
C ALA A 647 -24.37 22.00 -7.33
N VAL A 648 -24.08 23.07 -8.08
CA VAL A 648 -22.89 23.91 -7.87
C VAL A 648 -22.83 24.52 -6.45
N PRO A 649 -23.79 25.34 -5.98
CA PRO A 649 -23.73 25.94 -4.65
C PRO A 649 -23.78 24.91 -3.52
N VAL A 650 -24.56 23.83 -3.67
CA VAL A 650 -24.62 22.75 -2.68
C VAL A 650 -23.26 22.09 -2.52
N CYS A 651 -22.61 21.76 -3.64
CA CYS A 651 -21.27 21.18 -3.63
C CYS A 651 -20.23 22.17 -3.11
N ALA A 652 -20.29 23.45 -3.51
CA ALA A 652 -19.30 24.46 -3.14
C ALA A 652 -19.37 24.86 -1.65
N GLY A 653 -20.54 24.76 -1.01
CA GLY A 653 -20.71 25.09 0.41
C GLY A 653 -20.65 26.60 0.67
N ALA A 654 -19.83 27.03 1.64
CA ALA A 654 -19.68 28.45 2.02
C ALA A 654 -19.10 29.35 0.93
N ALA A 655 -18.61 28.76 -0.18
CA ALA A 655 -18.20 29.50 -1.35
C ALA A 655 -19.39 30.22 -2.01
N THR A 656 -19.25 31.51 -2.30
CA THR A 656 -20.30 32.31 -2.94
C THR A 656 -20.41 31.92 -4.42
N VAL A 657 -21.61 31.60 -4.88
CA VAL A 657 -21.86 31.37 -6.31
C VAL A 657 -22.33 32.67 -6.95
N ALA A 658 -21.49 33.25 -7.80
CA ALA A 658 -21.84 34.42 -8.58
C ALA A 658 -22.25 33.99 -9.99
N VAL A 659 -23.48 34.36 -10.38
CA VAL A 659 -24.02 34.11 -11.72
C VAL A 659 -23.91 35.41 -12.51
N HIS A 660 -23.06 35.42 -13.54
CA HIS A 660 -22.82 36.60 -14.37
C HIS A 660 -23.26 36.35 -15.81
N ARG A 661 -23.62 37.40 -16.56
CA ARG A 661 -23.78 37.28 -18.02
C ARG A 661 -22.40 37.16 -18.67
N VAL A 662 -22.19 36.15 -19.51
CA VAL A 662 -20.97 36.04 -20.31
C VAL A 662 -21.02 37.14 -21.37
N ARG A 663 -20.09 38.10 -21.32
CA ARG A 663 -19.91 39.05 -22.43
C ARG A 663 -19.29 38.29 -23.61
N PRO A 664 -19.81 38.42 -24.84
CA PRO A 664 -19.16 37.84 -26.01
C PRO A 664 -17.77 38.45 -26.17
N ALA A 665 -16.76 37.61 -26.45
CA ALA A 665 -15.42 38.07 -26.80
C ALA A 665 -15.50 38.91 -28.08
N ARG A 666 -14.82 40.07 -28.09
CA ARG A 666 -14.63 40.88 -29.30
C ARG A 666 -13.47 40.37 -30.10
#